data_AF-Q098C4-F1
#
_entry.id   AF-Q098C4-F1
#
_cell.length_a   1.000
_cell.length_b   1.000
_cell.length_c   1.000
_cell.angle_alpha   90.00
_cell.angle_beta   90.00
_cell.angle_gamma   90.00
#
_symmetry.space_group_name_H-M   'P 1'
#
loop_
_entity.id
_entity.type
_entity.pdbx_description
1 polymer ?
#
loop_
_entity_poly.entity_id
_entity_poly.type
_entity_poly.pdbx_seq_one_letter_code
_entity_poly.pdbx_strand_id
1 'polypeptide(L)'
;MAWVTALAWACASPEVSAEPPATETQSIAFYYGDQVPVAELSHFKQVVLEPGATTPEELKALRANSQVYAYLSVGEVNRNNAAHAQVQPDWIISENAAWGSDVVDPRHAQVRAFLLAQAQALWARGYHGLFLDTLDSPLAVPAPPSVVQARTRALVELLREMHQRLPGVKLLLNRGFELFPEAAPFAAGVVAESLFTGWNAAANRYEPVAEKDRAWLQERLTHLHERHGLPVTVIDYLPPSEREQARTVARSILALGFTPYVTNASLDTLGVGPLEVVPRRVLALYDGAEGAAVQSTLHRLLALPLESLGYTLDYRDVRGELPTMRLAGRYAGVVAWVSGPPLEKPKALRAWLDRQCDDGVRAALFGELGFIQEPGFLARRGLAPVKLEGPVHMGRADALIGFEAPPAPHARSLPILQAASASVRVHLSVRDESNREAAAILSGACGGVAQSPYVLEEGFEGQQRWVLDPFTFLPQALGLEPIPAPDATTENGRRLLVIDIDGEGFGAPAEVLGTPAVGQVLLESLLARHPLPVSMRLPKGALEAPGLRPLARKAARRIHIEEPGHGAPHPAEALLPATPLSLTALSPLMRLEPVKHSREAARTLSPFAYSRLTEVLAWTDHPRRLSPLMISHPVGACTTPAGVRALAKVYSWAQAQPTLPLWRCEYEDRARGFAQATLARTFDGTWQIRGLGALRTLRLPTGWGEPALERSQGVAGFADTPQGRYVSLAAPEAQFVLSETPSAGPRLVWANAPLLDWKQEASTVEVHLRGHLPVALALTGVAQGCRFTGATGTVPGVLADGVTRFHFPTADTGHARLVCF
;
A
#
# COMPACT_ATOMS: atom_id res chain seq x y z
N MET A 1 30.46 -46.32 35.56
CA MET A 1 30.71 -47.41 34.58
C MET A 1 29.45 -47.49 33.72
N ALA A 2 29.35 -46.86 32.54
CA ALA A 2 30.02 -47.20 31.27
C ALA A 2 29.50 -48.57 30.75
N TRP A 3 29.02 -48.81 29.51
CA TRP A 3 29.31 -48.35 28.14
C TRP A 3 28.04 -48.61 27.25
N VAL A 4 27.62 -47.71 26.34
CA VAL A 4 27.97 -47.57 24.90
C VAL A 4 27.65 -48.77 24.00
N THR A 5 26.76 -48.57 23.02
CA THR A 5 26.93 -49.05 21.64
C THR A 5 26.36 -48.03 20.66
N ALA A 6 27.18 -47.70 19.66
CA ALA A 6 26.98 -46.68 18.65
C ALA A 6 26.28 -47.26 17.42
N LEU A 7 25.41 -46.48 16.77
CA LEU A 7 25.11 -46.62 15.35
C LEU A 7 25.41 -45.29 14.67
N ALA A 8 26.40 -45.35 13.78
CA ALA A 8 26.86 -44.24 12.96
C ALA A 8 25.79 -43.84 11.93
N TRP A 9 25.37 -42.58 11.97
CA TRP A 9 24.71 -41.92 10.84
C TRP A 9 25.80 -41.40 9.90
N ALA A 10 25.85 -41.96 8.69
CA ALA A 10 26.62 -41.40 7.60
C ALA A 10 25.98 -40.07 7.17
N CYS A 11 26.67 -38.97 7.45
CA CYS A 11 26.36 -37.66 6.91
C CYS A 11 26.72 -37.64 5.42
N ALA A 12 25.72 -37.79 4.54
CA ALA A 12 25.82 -37.31 3.18
C ALA A 12 25.50 -35.80 3.21
N SER A 13 26.51 -34.98 2.93
CA SER A 13 26.32 -33.54 2.72
C SER A 13 25.52 -33.36 1.42
N PRO A 14 24.43 -32.57 1.39
CA PRO A 14 23.90 -32.14 0.11
C PRO A 14 24.92 -31.18 -0.50
N GLU A 15 25.46 -31.55 -1.66
CA GLU A 15 26.18 -30.60 -2.52
C GLU A 15 25.25 -29.41 -2.77
N VAL A 16 25.63 -28.27 -2.21
CA VAL A 16 25.04 -26.96 -2.52
C VAL A 16 25.33 -26.72 -3.99
N SER A 17 24.35 -27.05 -4.84
CA SER A 17 24.35 -26.59 -6.22
C SER A 17 24.32 -25.07 -6.17
N ALA A 18 25.39 -24.43 -6.64
CA ALA A 18 25.43 -22.99 -6.80
C ALA A 18 24.26 -22.58 -7.68
N GLU A 19 23.32 -21.82 -7.12
CA GLU A 19 22.26 -21.18 -7.89
C GLU A 19 22.89 -20.35 -9.02
N PRO A 20 22.38 -20.44 -10.26
CA PRO A 20 22.83 -19.56 -11.32
C PRO A 20 22.62 -18.09 -10.89
N PRO A 21 23.47 -17.15 -11.34
CA PRO A 21 23.29 -15.74 -11.05
C PRO A 21 21.87 -15.33 -11.46
N ALA A 22 21.18 -14.58 -10.61
CA ALA A 22 19.80 -14.14 -10.82
C ALA A 22 19.66 -13.46 -12.19
N THR A 23 19.26 -14.23 -13.21
CA THR A 23 18.72 -13.71 -14.46
C THR A 23 17.51 -12.91 -14.07
N GLU A 24 17.57 -11.60 -14.31
CA GLU A 24 16.51 -10.63 -14.03
C GLU A 24 15.15 -11.21 -14.41
N THR A 25 14.35 -11.62 -13.41
CA THR A 25 13.09 -12.33 -13.66
C THR A 25 12.19 -11.46 -14.54
N GLN A 26 11.79 -11.98 -15.70
CA GLN A 26 10.87 -11.30 -16.59
C GLN A 26 9.50 -11.24 -15.90
N SER A 27 8.89 -10.05 -15.82
CA SER A 27 7.58 -9.84 -15.23
C SER A 27 6.67 -9.11 -16.21
N ILE A 28 5.50 -9.68 -16.46
CA ILE A 28 4.50 -9.14 -17.36
C ILE A 28 3.12 -9.19 -16.70
N ALA A 29 2.31 -8.15 -16.92
CA ALA A 29 0.91 -8.10 -16.51
C ALA A 29 0.00 -7.79 -17.69
N PHE A 30 -1.21 -8.35 -17.68
CA PHE A 30 -2.28 -8.08 -18.63
C PHE A 30 -3.46 -7.49 -17.86
N TYR A 31 -3.93 -6.30 -18.26
CA TYR A 31 -5.01 -5.61 -17.57
C TYR A 31 -5.95 -4.88 -18.54
N TYR A 32 -7.20 -5.35 -18.63
CA TYR A 32 -8.25 -4.83 -19.51
C TYR A 32 -9.42 -4.19 -18.75
N GLY A 33 -9.26 -3.92 -17.45
CA GLY A 33 -10.27 -3.20 -16.66
C GLY A 33 -10.32 -1.70 -16.98
N ASP A 34 -11.49 -1.09 -16.82
CA ASP A 34 -11.75 0.32 -17.16
C ASP A 34 -10.95 1.35 -16.35
N GLN A 35 -10.38 0.96 -15.20
CA GLN A 35 -9.62 1.84 -14.32
C GLN A 35 -8.22 1.31 -14.08
N VAL A 36 -7.26 1.79 -14.90
CA VAL A 36 -5.88 1.31 -14.90
C VAL A 36 -5.19 1.59 -13.55
N PRO A 37 -4.78 0.56 -12.78
CA PRO A 37 -4.08 0.74 -11.53
C PRO A 37 -2.59 1.03 -11.79
N VAL A 38 -2.29 2.27 -12.21
CA VAL A 38 -0.95 2.70 -12.67
C VAL A 38 0.15 2.40 -11.65
N ALA A 39 -0.08 2.71 -10.37
CA ALA A 39 0.94 2.56 -9.33
C ALA A 39 1.30 1.08 -9.14
N GLU A 40 0.30 0.21 -9.07
CA GLU A 40 0.46 -1.23 -8.95
C GLU A 40 1.10 -1.86 -10.21
N LEU A 41 0.65 -1.47 -11.40
CA LEU A 41 1.18 -1.98 -12.67
C LEU A 41 2.61 -1.52 -12.95
N SER A 42 3.05 -0.40 -12.38
CA SER A 42 4.43 0.10 -12.53
C SER A 42 5.50 -0.82 -11.92
N HIS A 43 5.08 -1.82 -11.13
CA HIS A 43 6.00 -2.83 -10.60
C HIS A 43 6.45 -3.83 -11.68
N PHE A 44 5.67 -4.04 -12.73
CA PHE A 44 5.97 -5.01 -13.79
C PHE A 44 6.87 -4.39 -14.86
N LYS A 45 7.79 -5.19 -15.40
CA LYS A 45 8.67 -4.73 -16.50
C LYS A 45 7.89 -4.55 -17.79
N GLN A 46 6.88 -5.37 -18.02
CA GLN A 46 6.02 -5.34 -19.19
C GLN A 46 4.54 -5.27 -18.75
N VAL A 47 3.75 -4.45 -19.44
CA VAL A 47 2.31 -4.30 -19.15
C VAL A 47 1.56 -4.29 -20.46
N VAL A 48 0.53 -5.11 -20.59
CA VAL A 48 -0.37 -5.15 -21.74
C VAL A 48 -1.71 -4.56 -21.32
N LEU A 49 -2.20 -3.56 -22.06
CA LEU A 49 -3.41 -2.82 -21.75
C LEU A 49 -4.40 -2.81 -22.91
N GLU A 50 -5.69 -2.71 -22.56
CA GLU A 50 -6.74 -2.34 -23.50
C GLU A 50 -6.62 -0.84 -23.83
N PRO A 51 -6.27 -0.47 -25.07
CA PRO A 51 -6.04 0.93 -25.43
C PRO A 51 -7.29 1.81 -25.33
N GLY A 52 -8.51 1.26 -25.38
CA GLY A 52 -9.74 2.02 -25.21
C GLY A 52 -9.94 2.59 -23.80
N ALA A 53 -9.40 1.91 -22.78
CA ALA A 53 -9.54 2.29 -21.37
C ALA A 53 -8.35 3.11 -20.81
N THR A 54 -7.29 3.31 -21.60
CA THR A 54 -6.05 3.94 -21.12
C THR A 54 -5.94 5.40 -21.53
N THR A 55 -5.85 6.31 -20.55
CA THR A 55 -5.62 7.75 -20.78
C THR A 55 -4.16 8.06 -21.16
N PRO A 56 -3.88 9.19 -21.83
CA PRO A 56 -2.51 9.62 -22.12
C PRO A 56 -1.64 9.79 -20.86
N GLU A 57 -2.22 10.28 -19.76
CA GLU A 57 -1.54 10.51 -18.49
C GLU A 57 -1.14 9.19 -17.82
N GLU A 58 -2.05 8.21 -17.80
CA GLU A 58 -1.78 6.86 -17.28
C GLU A 58 -0.69 6.15 -18.09
N LEU A 59 -0.76 6.23 -19.42
CA LEU A 59 0.25 5.66 -20.30
C LEU A 59 1.61 6.31 -20.05
N LYS A 60 1.67 7.65 -19.97
CA LYS A 60 2.92 8.37 -19.67
C LYS A 60 3.51 7.96 -18.34
N ALA A 61 2.69 7.82 -17.30
CA ALA A 61 3.12 7.41 -15.97
C ALA A 61 3.67 5.97 -15.95
N LEU A 62 2.99 5.02 -16.60
CA LEU A 62 3.48 3.63 -16.71
C LEU A 62 4.78 3.52 -17.51
N ARG A 63 4.91 4.28 -18.60
CA ARG A 63 6.11 4.28 -19.45
C ARG A 63 7.38 4.71 -18.71
N ALA A 64 7.26 5.40 -17.58
CA ALA A 64 8.42 5.78 -16.78
C ALA A 64 9.15 4.55 -16.20
N ASN A 65 8.43 3.45 -15.97
CA ASN A 65 8.96 2.26 -15.29
C ASN A 65 8.75 0.94 -16.05
N SER A 66 7.87 0.92 -17.06
CA SER A 66 7.43 -0.30 -17.74
C SER A 66 7.41 -0.17 -19.27
N GLN A 67 7.65 -1.29 -19.95
CA GLN A 67 7.36 -1.44 -21.37
C GLN A 67 5.88 -1.74 -21.57
N VAL A 68 5.12 -0.70 -21.94
CA VAL A 68 3.67 -0.79 -22.16
C VAL A 68 3.34 -1.23 -23.60
N TYR A 69 2.51 -2.26 -23.74
CA TYR A 69 1.99 -2.81 -24.99
C TYR A 69 0.48 -2.52 -25.09
N ALA A 70 0.01 -2.20 -26.29
CA ALA A 70 -1.42 -2.11 -26.57
C ALA A 70 -1.95 -3.43 -27.12
N TYR A 71 -3.09 -3.89 -26.60
CA TYR A 71 -3.86 -4.96 -27.21
C TYR A 71 -4.33 -4.56 -28.62
N LEU A 72 -4.19 -5.48 -29.58
CA LEU A 72 -4.72 -5.36 -30.93
C LEU A 72 -5.13 -6.75 -31.44
N SER A 73 -6.43 -6.96 -31.65
CA SER A 73 -6.94 -8.14 -32.35
C SER A 73 -6.65 -8.05 -33.85
N VAL A 74 -6.00 -9.07 -34.40
CA VAL A 74 -5.52 -9.09 -35.80
C VAL A 74 -6.41 -9.94 -36.71
N GLY A 75 -6.84 -11.11 -36.23
CA GLY A 75 -7.67 -12.01 -37.01
C GLY A 75 -9.17 -11.79 -36.86
N GLU A 76 -9.58 -11.07 -35.82
CA GLU A 76 -10.98 -10.80 -35.51
C GLU A 76 -11.23 -9.31 -35.24
N VAL A 77 -12.44 -8.85 -35.52
CA VAL A 77 -12.90 -7.51 -35.12
C VAL A 77 -14.16 -7.64 -34.27
N ASN A 78 -14.09 -7.19 -33.02
CA ASN A 78 -15.22 -7.23 -32.09
C ASN A 78 -16.30 -6.23 -32.53
N ARG A 79 -17.57 -6.67 -32.56
CA ARG A 79 -18.70 -5.85 -33.03
C ARG A 79 -19.02 -4.64 -32.14
N ASN A 80 -18.56 -4.65 -30.89
CA ASN A 80 -18.69 -3.52 -29.97
C ASN A 80 -17.53 -2.52 -30.09
N ASN A 81 -16.47 -2.85 -30.85
CA ASN A 81 -15.36 -1.93 -31.08
C ASN A 81 -15.77 -0.88 -32.12
N ALA A 82 -15.47 0.40 -31.86
CA ALA A 82 -15.75 1.49 -32.80
C ALA A 82 -15.12 1.27 -34.20
N ALA A 83 -13.99 0.56 -34.27
CA ALA A 83 -13.32 0.21 -35.52
C ALA A 83 -14.13 -0.78 -36.38
N HIS A 84 -15.08 -1.52 -35.80
CA HIS A 84 -15.96 -2.44 -36.53
C HIS A 84 -16.80 -1.75 -37.59
N ALA A 85 -17.16 -0.47 -37.39
CA ALA A 85 -17.90 0.32 -38.37
C ALA A 85 -17.18 0.49 -39.73
N GLN A 86 -15.87 0.20 -39.79
CA GLN A 86 -15.08 0.23 -41.03
C GLN A 86 -14.98 -1.14 -41.72
N VAL A 87 -15.42 -2.21 -41.06
CA VAL A 87 -15.36 -3.58 -41.58
C VAL A 87 -16.41 -3.76 -42.67
N GLN A 88 -15.98 -4.21 -43.84
CA GLN A 88 -16.86 -4.48 -44.96
C GLN A 88 -17.33 -5.95 -44.94
N PRO A 89 -18.56 -6.26 -45.38
CA PRO A 89 -19.09 -7.62 -45.38
C PRO A 89 -18.23 -8.64 -46.14
N ASP A 90 -17.54 -8.21 -47.21
CA ASP A 90 -16.67 -9.07 -48.03
C ASP A 90 -15.34 -9.40 -47.35
N TRP A 91 -14.95 -8.69 -46.28
CA TRP A 91 -13.76 -9.00 -45.49
C TRP A 91 -14.00 -10.20 -44.56
N ILE A 92 -15.25 -10.49 -44.23
CA ILE A 92 -15.63 -11.46 -43.20
C ILE A 92 -15.66 -12.87 -43.78
N ILE A 93 -14.90 -13.80 -43.18
CA ILE A 93 -14.83 -15.21 -43.60
C ILE A 93 -15.50 -16.18 -42.61
N SER A 94 -15.75 -15.74 -41.39
CA SER A 94 -16.48 -16.49 -40.37
C SER A 94 -16.94 -15.56 -39.26
N GLU A 95 -17.89 -16.01 -38.45
CA GLU A 95 -18.30 -15.33 -37.23
C GLU A 95 -17.88 -16.12 -36.00
N ASN A 96 -17.47 -15.44 -34.93
CA ASN A 96 -17.19 -16.03 -33.63
C ASN A 96 -18.26 -15.57 -32.63
N ALA A 97 -19.37 -16.32 -32.58
CA ALA A 97 -20.53 -15.97 -31.76
C ALA A 97 -20.23 -15.94 -30.25
N ALA A 98 -19.26 -16.74 -29.78
CA ALA A 98 -18.90 -16.79 -28.37
C ALA A 98 -18.29 -15.47 -27.87
N TRP A 99 -17.60 -14.74 -28.75
CA TRP A 99 -16.91 -13.48 -28.43
C TRP A 99 -17.55 -12.25 -29.10
N GLY A 100 -18.59 -12.45 -29.91
CA GLY A 100 -19.29 -11.36 -30.59
C GLY A 100 -18.41 -10.65 -31.62
N SER A 101 -17.56 -11.40 -32.31
CA SER A 101 -16.55 -10.88 -33.24
C SER A 101 -16.68 -11.50 -34.63
N ASP A 102 -16.17 -10.78 -35.64
CA ASP A 102 -16.12 -11.23 -37.03
C ASP A 102 -14.67 -11.56 -37.42
N VAL A 103 -14.46 -12.75 -38.00
CA VAL A 103 -13.14 -13.20 -38.47
C VAL A 103 -12.89 -12.62 -39.85
N VAL A 104 -11.80 -11.88 -40.01
CA VAL A 104 -11.46 -11.16 -41.26
C VAL A 104 -10.41 -11.91 -42.08
N ASP A 105 -10.48 -11.83 -43.42
CA ASP A 105 -9.50 -12.48 -44.29
C ASP A 105 -8.26 -11.59 -44.51
N PRO A 106 -7.09 -11.97 -43.99
CA PRO A 106 -5.86 -11.17 -44.12
C PRO A 106 -5.36 -11.07 -45.57
N ARG A 107 -5.90 -11.88 -46.51
CA ARG A 107 -5.54 -11.80 -47.93
C ARG A 107 -6.04 -10.49 -48.57
N HIS A 108 -7.11 -9.88 -48.07
CA HIS A 108 -7.56 -8.58 -48.55
C HIS A 108 -6.55 -7.48 -48.17
N ALA A 109 -6.06 -6.75 -49.17
CA ALA A 109 -5.13 -5.64 -48.95
C ALA A 109 -5.73 -4.53 -48.07
N GLN A 110 -7.05 -4.33 -48.15
CA GLN A 110 -7.77 -3.36 -47.33
C GLN A 110 -7.81 -3.77 -45.85
N VAL A 111 -7.97 -5.06 -45.54
CA VAL A 111 -7.89 -5.58 -44.16
C VAL A 111 -6.50 -5.33 -43.58
N ARG A 112 -5.43 -5.64 -44.33
CA ARG A 112 -4.05 -5.36 -43.87
C ARG A 112 -3.80 -3.87 -43.68
N ALA A 113 -4.27 -3.02 -44.60
CA ALA A 113 -4.15 -1.57 -44.47
C ALA A 113 -4.90 -1.03 -43.24
N PHE A 114 -6.10 -1.54 -42.97
CA PHE A 114 -6.89 -1.21 -41.79
C PHE A 114 -6.18 -1.58 -40.48
N LEU A 115 -5.64 -2.80 -40.38
CA LEU A 115 -4.89 -3.25 -39.19
C LEU A 115 -3.60 -2.46 -38.99
N LEU A 116 -2.90 -2.14 -40.09
CA LEU A 116 -1.68 -1.34 -40.05
C LEU A 116 -1.94 0.11 -39.64
N ALA A 117 -3.06 0.70 -40.08
CA ALA A 117 -3.48 2.03 -39.64
C ALA A 117 -3.79 2.06 -38.13
N GLN A 118 -4.45 1.03 -37.60
CA GLN A 118 -4.67 0.89 -36.16
C GLN A 118 -3.35 0.76 -35.38
N ALA A 119 -2.45 -0.09 -35.85
CA ALA A 119 -1.11 -0.25 -35.26
C ALA A 119 -0.33 1.07 -35.27
N GLN A 120 -0.39 1.84 -36.37
CA GLN A 120 0.20 3.18 -36.46
C GLN A 120 -0.42 4.17 -35.47
N ALA A 121 -1.74 4.15 -35.29
CA ALA A 121 -2.41 5.03 -34.33
C ALA A 121 -2.00 4.70 -32.88
N LEU A 122 -1.92 3.41 -32.52
CA LEU A 122 -1.44 2.97 -31.21
C LEU A 122 0.04 3.34 -31.00
N TRP A 123 0.89 3.12 -32.00
CA TRP A 123 2.29 3.52 -31.94
C TRP A 123 2.44 5.04 -31.74
N ALA A 124 1.66 5.85 -32.47
CA ALA A 124 1.66 7.31 -32.37
C ALA A 124 1.16 7.82 -30.99
N ARG A 125 0.29 7.08 -30.32
CA ARG A 125 -0.09 7.35 -28.91
C ARG A 125 1.07 7.12 -27.93
N GLY A 126 2.13 6.45 -28.37
CA GLY A 126 3.33 6.21 -27.58
C GLY A 126 3.31 4.89 -26.83
N TYR A 127 2.75 3.80 -27.36
CA TYR A 127 3.03 2.46 -26.83
C TYR A 127 4.44 2.00 -27.24
N HIS A 128 5.08 1.13 -26.45
CA HIS A 128 6.39 0.54 -26.79
C HIS A 128 6.26 -0.69 -27.70
N GLY A 129 5.07 -1.26 -27.80
CA GLY A 129 4.80 -2.45 -28.58
C GLY A 129 3.32 -2.75 -28.69
N LEU A 130 3.01 -3.82 -29.41
CA LEU A 130 1.66 -4.32 -29.63
C LEU A 130 1.59 -5.77 -29.20
N PHE A 131 0.50 -6.13 -28.50
CA PHE A 131 0.12 -7.50 -28.24
C PHE A 131 -0.94 -7.90 -29.27
N LEU A 132 -0.54 -8.79 -30.19
CA LEU A 132 -1.31 -9.19 -31.35
C LEU A 132 -2.09 -10.46 -31.06
N ASP A 133 -3.40 -10.32 -30.99
CA ASP A 133 -4.32 -11.40 -30.64
C ASP A 133 -5.03 -11.98 -31.88
N THR A 134 -5.67 -13.14 -31.71
CA THR A 134 -6.48 -13.85 -32.72
C THR A 134 -5.75 -14.20 -34.02
N LEU A 135 -4.42 -14.37 -33.97
CA LEU A 135 -3.60 -14.70 -35.15
C LEU A 135 -3.93 -16.08 -35.75
N ASP A 136 -4.47 -16.99 -34.94
CA ASP A 136 -4.90 -18.34 -35.32
C ASP A 136 -6.32 -18.37 -35.91
N SER A 137 -7.20 -17.41 -35.56
CA SER A 137 -8.60 -17.41 -36.01
C SER A 137 -8.80 -17.51 -37.53
N PRO A 138 -8.13 -16.71 -38.39
CA PRO A 138 -8.29 -16.82 -39.84
C PRO A 138 -7.74 -18.14 -40.41
N LEU A 139 -6.79 -18.77 -39.71
CA LEU A 139 -6.18 -20.04 -40.11
C LEU A 139 -7.04 -21.23 -39.71
N ALA A 140 -7.81 -21.11 -38.63
CA ALA A 140 -8.75 -22.12 -38.15
C ALA A 140 -10.03 -22.23 -39.01
N VAL A 141 -10.39 -21.18 -39.76
CA VAL A 141 -11.56 -21.21 -40.66
C VAL A 141 -11.35 -22.25 -41.78
N PRO A 142 -12.21 -23.28 -41.89
CA PRO A 142 -12.05 -24.36 -42.88
C PRO A 142 -11.87 -23.87 -44.31
N ALA A 143 -10.74 -24.23 -44.93
CA ALA A 143 -10.41 -23.85 -46.30
C ALA A 143 -9.40 -24.84 -46.93
N PRO A 144 -9.25 -24.87 -48.26
CA PRO A 144 -8.20 -25.64 -48.91
C PRO A 144 -6.80 -25.25 -48.39
N PRO A 145 -5.82 -26.19 -48.33
CA PRO A 145 -4.48 -25.90 -47.82
C PRO A 145 -3.79 -24.70 -48.50
N SER A 146 -4.03 -24.49 -49.80
CA SER A 146 -3.49 -23.34 -50.54
C SER A 146 -4.05 -22.00 -50.06
N VAL A 147 -5.30 -21.96 -49.59
CA VAL A 147 -5.94 -20.77 -49.02
C VAL A 147 -5.41 -20.49 -47.63
N VAL A 148 -5.29 -21.52 -46.78
CA VAL A 148 -4.68 -21.39 -45.44
C VAL A 148 -3.25 -20.86 -45.56
N GLN A 149 -2.43 -21.42 -46.46
CA GLN A 149 -1.07 -20.94 -46.72
C GLN A 149 -1.03 -19.50 -47.26
N ALA A 150 -2.03 -19.08 -48.04
CA ALA A 150 -2.14 -17.69 -48.49
C ALA A 150 -2.50 -16.76 -47.32
N ARG A 151 -3.34 -17.18 -46.38
CA ARG A 151 -3.65 -16.42 -45.15
C ARG A 151 -2.42 -16.32 -44.24
N THR A 152 -1.69 -17.42 -44.02
CA THR A 152 -0.42 -17.45 -43.28
C THR A 152 0.59 -16.44 -43.84
N ARG A 153 0.84 -16.48 -45.16
CA ARG A 153 1.76 -15.53 -45.81
C ARG A 153 1.30 -14.08 -45.66
N ALA A 154 0.00 -13.82 -45.74
CA ALA A 154 -0.55 -12.48 -45.59
C ALA A 154 -0.40 -11.93 -44.16
N LEU A 155 -0.52 -12.78 -43.14
CA LEU A 155 -0.27 -12.41 -41.74
C LEU A 155 1.23 -12.15 -41.49
N VAL A 156 2.12 -13.00 -42.02
CA VAL A 156 3.58 -12.76 -41.93
C VAL A 156 3.97 -11.46 -42.64
N GLU A 157 3.36 -11.15 -43.79
CA GLU A 157 3.58 -9.88 -44.48
C GLU A 157 3.11 -8.69 -43.62
N LEU A 158 1.95 -8.81 -42.96
CA LEU A 158 1.46 -7.78 -42.05
C LEU A 158 2.46 -7.51 -40.90
N LEU A 159 3.02 -8.55 -40.28
CA LEU A 159 4.05 -8.41 -39.23
C LEU A 159 5.30 -7.70 -39.76
N ARG A 160 5.75 -8.06 -40.96
CA ARG A 160 6.88 -7.41 -41.62
C ARG A 160 6.59 -5.94 -41.90
N GLU A 161 5.41 -5.62 -42.45
CA GLU A 161 4.99 -4.25 -42.72
C GLU A 161 4.89 -3.41 -41.44
N MET A 162 4.37 -3.98 -40.35
CA MET A 162 4.36 -3.31 -39.05
C MET A 162 5.78 -2.96 -38.60
N HIS A 163 6.74 -3.89 -38.67
CA HIS A 163 8.12 -3.63 -38.28
C HIS A 163 8.81 -2.59 -39.16
N GLN A 164 8.55 -2.61 -40.47
CA GLN A 164 9.08 -1.64 -41.42
C GLN A 164 8.54 -0.22 -41.20
N ARG A 165 7.25 -0.08 -40.87
CA ARG A 165 6.60 1.22 -40.71
C ARG A 165 6.64 1.78 -39.29
N LEU A 166 6.89 0.94 -38.29
CA LEU A 166 6.92 1.30 -36.87
C LEU A 166 8.33 0.99 -36.30
N PRO A 167 9.30 1.91 -36.46
CA PRO A 167 10.68 1.65 -36.08
C PRO A 167 10.82 1.30 -34.59
N GLY A 168 11.35 0.11 -34.30
CA GLY A 168 11.58 -0.35 -32.93
C GLY A 168 10.34 -0.90 -32.22
N VAL A 169 9.21 -1.10 -32.93
CA VAL A 169 8.03 -1.74 -32.36
C VAL A 169 8.35 -3.16 -31.90
N LYS A 170 7.88 -3.50 -30.69
CA LYS A 170 7.92 -4.86 -30.17
C LYS A 170 6.58 -5.55 -30.39
N LEU A 171 6.56 -6.70 -31.04
CA LEU A 171 5.33 -7.45 -31.31
C LEU A 171 5.30 -8.70 -30.43
N LEU A 172 4.36 -8.76 -29.48
CA LEU A 172 4.04 -9.97 -28.73
C LEU A 172 2.93 -10.70 -29.47
N LEU A 173 3.16 -11.95 -29.86
CA LEU A 173 2.19 -12.73 -30.63
C LEU A 173 1.42 -13.66 -29.69
N ASN A 174 0.10 -13.56 -29.63
CA ASN A 174 -0.71 -14.60 -28.99
C ASN A 174 -0.81 -15.80 -29.94
N ARG A 175 -0.16 -16.91 -29.58
CA ARG A 175 -0.05 -18.13 -30.38
C ARG A 175 0.51 -17.85 -31.79
N GLY A 176 -0.27 -18.11 -32.84
CA GLY A 176 0.15 -17.97 -34.24
C GLY A 176 1.26 -18.94 -34.63
N PHE A 177 1.26 -20.16 -34.09
CA PHE A 177 2.34 -21.15 -34.28
C PHE A 177 2.60 -21.48 -35.75
N GLU A 178 1.57 -21.43 -36.58
CA GLU A 178 1.61 -21.67 -38.03
C GLU A 178 2.36 -20.58 -38.80
N LEU A 179 2.62 -19.42 -38.19
CA LEU A 179 3.38 -18.33 -38.79
C LEU A 179 4.91 -18.54 -38.66
N PHE A 180 5.34 -19.53 -37.88
CA PHE A 180 6.74 -19.84 -37.65
C PHE A 180 7.26 -20.87 -38.66
N PRO A 181 8.52 -20.74 -39.12
CA PRO A 181 9.57 -19.85 -38.59
C PRO A 181 9.58 -18.41 -39.15
N GLU A 182 8.79 -18.09 -40.18
CA GLU A 182 8.90 -16.81 -40.90
C GLU A 182 8.56 -15.58 -40.05
N ALA A 183 7.73 -15.73 -39.01
CA ALA A 183 7.40 -14.66 -38.06
C ALA A 183 8.51 -14.39 -37.03
N ALA A 184 9.44 -15.32 -36.80
CA ALA A 184 10.43 -15.22 -35.71
C ALA A 184 11.26 -13.92 -35.72
N PRO A 185 11.73 -13.39 -36.87
CA PRO A 185 12.49 -12.14 -36.89
C PRO A 185 11.70 -10.89 -36.46
N PHE A 186 10.37 -10.97 -36.42
CA PHE A 186 9.48 -9.85 -36.10
C PHE A 186 8.85 -9.97 -34.70
N ALA A 187 8.97 -11.13 -34.05
CA ALA A 187 8.40 -11.40 -32.74
C ALA A 187 9.36 -10.97 -31.62
N ALA A 188 8.85 -10.20 -30.65
CA ALA A 188 9.54 -9.88 -29.41
C ALA A 188 9.31 -10.93 -28.31
N GLY A 189 8.30 -11.78 -28.49
CA GLY A 189 7.92 -12.86 -27.58
C GLY A 189 6.61 -13.49 -28.03
N VAL A 190 6.30 -14.65 -27.45
CA VAL A 190 5.05 -15.39 -27.72
C VAL A 190 4.27 -15.54 -26.43
N VAL A 191 2.97 -15.33 -26.52
CA VAL A 191 2.00 -15.53 -25.44
C VAL A 191 1.12 -16.72 -25.80
N ALA A 192 0.67 -17.49 -24.82
CA ALA A 192 -0.34 -18.52 -25.04
C ALA A 192 -1.32 -18.65 -23.89
N GLU A 193 -2.55 -18.95 -24.25
CA GLU A 193 -3.68 -19.26 -23.36
C GLU A 193 -4.22 -20.66 -23.74
N SER A 194 -4.44 -21.62 -22.85
CA SER A 194 -3.94 -21.75 -21.48
C SER A 194 -3.28 -23.13 -21.34
N LEU A 195 -2.43 -23.32 -20.34
CA LEU A 195 -1.61 -24.52 -20.20
C LEU A 195 -2.13 -25.49 -19.13
N PHE A 196 -2.53 -25.01 -17.96
CA PHE A 196 -3.06 -25.84 -16.87
C PHE A 196 -4.54 -25.60 -16.60
N THR A 197 -4.95 -24.34 -16.54
CA THR A 197 -6.32 -23.92 -16.24
C THR A 197 -6.76 -22.85 -17.23
N GLY A 198 -7.90 -23.08 -17.88
CA GLY A 198 -8.44 -22.21 -18.92
C GLY A 198 -9.84 -21.69 -18.61
N TRP A 199 -10.33 -20.84 -19.50
CA TRP A 199 -11.69 -20.30 -19.47
C TRP A 199 -12.50 -20.81 -20.65
N ASN A 200 -13.62 -21.47 -20.36
CA ASN A 200 -14.57 -21.90 -21.39
C ASN A 200 -15.62 -20.80 -21.60
N ALA A 201 -15.43 -19.98 -22.63
CA ALA A 201 -16.35 -18.88 -22.94
C ALA A 201 -17.77 -19.35 -23.26
N ALA A 202 -17.93 -20.48 -23.96
CA ALA A 202 -19.25 -21.01 -24.32
C ALA A 202 -20.03 -21.51 -23.10
N ALA A 203 -19.35 -22.09 -22.13
CA ALA A 203 -19.95 -22.59 -20.89
C ALA A 203 -19.87 -21.61 -19.71
N ASN A 204 -19.21 -20.46 -19.89
CA ASN A 204 -19.00 -19.44 -18.87
C ASN A 204 -18.44 -20.00 -17.55
N ARG A 205 -17.40 -20.84 -17.63
CA ARG A 205 -16.76 -21.48 -16.46
C ARG A 205 -15.24 -21.63 -16.63
N TYR A 206 -14.55 -21.68 -15.50
CA TYR A 206 -13.15 -22.11 -15.42
C TYR A 206 -13.06 -23.64 -15.51
N GLU A 207 -12.06 -24.16 -16.22
CA GLU A 207 -11.85 -25.61 -16.34
C GLU A 207 -10.37 -25.97 -16.53
N PRO A 208 -9.94 -27.17 -16.08
CA PRO A 208 -8.60 -27.65 -16.35
C PRO A 208 -8.41 -27.91 -17.84
N VAL A 209 -7.21 -27.60 -18.35
CA VAL A 209 -6.80 -27.92 -19.72
C VAL A 209 -6.55 -29.42 -19.82
N ALA A 210 -7.09 -30.06 -20.86
CA ALA A 210 -6.92 -31.49 -21.10
C ALA A 210 -5.44 -31.84 -21.32
N GLU A 211 -5.00 -32.99 -20.81
CA GLU A 211 -3.58 -33.38 -20.85
C GLU A 211 -3.01 -33.44 -22.28
N LYS A 212 -3.82 -33.87 -23.25
CA LYS A 212 -3.45 -33.88 -24.67
C LYS A 212 -3.15 -32.47 -25.19
N ASP A 213 -4.00 -31.50 -24.84
CA ASP A 213 -3.88 -30.12 -25.32
C ASP A 213 -2.72 -29.41 -24.61
N ARG A 214 -2.51 -29.70 -23.32
CA ARG A 214 -1.34 -29.27 -22.55
C ARG A 214 -0.04 -29.76 -23.19
N ALA A 215 0.06 -31.07 -23.46
CA ALA A 215 1.26 -31.66 -24.06
C ALA A 215 1.55 -31.05 -25.44
N TRP A 216 0.51 -30.89 -26.27
CA TRP A 216 0.62 -30.25 -27.57
C TRP A 216 1.11 -28.80 -27.46
N LEU A 217 0.52 -28.00 -26.57
CA LEU A 217 0.90 -26.61 -26.39
C LEU A 217 2.31 -26.48 -25.85
N GLN A 218 2.67 -27.27 -24.83
CA GLN A 218 3.99 -27.26 -24.23
C GLN A 218 5.08 -27.60 -25.26
N GLU A 219 4.86 -28.58 -26.12
CA GLU A 219 5.80 -28.93 -27.20
C GLU A 219 6.06 -27.73 -28.13
N ARG A 220 4.98 -27.04 -28.56
CA ARG A 220 5.09 -25.85 -29.42
C ARG A 220 5.83 -24.70 -28.75
N LEU A 221 5.51 -24.42 -27.49
CA LEU A 221 6.14 -23.36 -26.71
C LEU A 221 7.62 -23.64 -26.46
N THR A 222 7.96 -24.87 -26.10
CA THR A 222 9.34 -25.30 -25.89
C THR A 222 10.14 -25.17 -27.17
N HIS A 223 9.58 -25.62 -28.30
CA HIS A 223 10.22 -25.51 -29.61
C HIS A 223 10.53 -24.05 -29.99
N LEU A 224 9.58 -23.13 -29.77
CA LEU A 224 9.79 -21.70 -30.02
C LEU A 224 10.86 -21.10 -29.11
N HIS A 225 10.82 -21.46 -27.82
CA HIS A 225 11.78 -20.97 -26.85
C HIS A 225 13.21 -21.44 -27.16
N GLU A 226 13.41 -22.74 -27.35
CA GLU A 226 14.74 -23.33 -27.55
C GLU A 226 15.32 -23.01 -28.93
N ARG A 227 14.49 -23.02 -29.98
CA ARG A 227 14.99 -22.89 -31.36
C ARG A 227 15.14 -21.44 -31.82
N HIS A 228 14.32 -20.54 -31.29
CA HIS A 228 14.30 -19.14 -31.70
C HIS A 228 14.72 -18.18 -30.59
N GLY A 229 14.97 -18.65 -29.36
CA GLY A 229 15.36 -17.81 -28.23
C GLY A 229 14.27 -16.82 -27.80
N LEU A 230 13.01 -17.10 -28.16
CA LEU A 230 11.89 -16.21 -27.89
C LEU A 230 11.43 -16.36 -26.43
N PRO A 231 11.21 -15.24 -25.71
CA PRO A 231 10.51 -15.27 -24.44
C PRO A 231 9.08 -15.79 -24.62
N VAL A 232 8.68 -16.72 -23.75
CA VAL A 232 7.34 -17.29 -23.73
C VAL A 232 6.61 -16.87 -22.47
N THR A 233 5.39 -16.37 -22.63
CA THR A 233 4.47 -16.04 -21.55
C THR A 233 3.24 -16.93 -21.65
N VAL A 234 2.77 -17.46 -20.52
CA VAL A 234 1.56 -18.27 -20.45
C VAL A 234 0.53 -17.58 -19.56
N ILE A 235 -0.67 -17.39 -20.10
CA ILE A 235 -1.81 -16.85 -19.37
C ILE A 235 -2.78 -17.99 -19.05
N ASP A 236 -3.01 -18.19 -17.76
CA ASP A 236 -3.94 -19.19 -17.24
C ASP A 236 -5.05 -18.51 -16.44
N TYR A 237 -6.21 -19.15 -16.41
CA TYR A 237 -7.43 -18.57 -15.88
C TYR A 237 -7.94 -19.28 -14.63
N LEU A 238 -8.08 -18.52 -13.54
CA LEU A 238 -8.70 -18.94 -12.29
C LEU A 238 -9.57 -17.81 -11.72
N PRO A 239 -10.62 -18.15 -10.92
CA PRO A 239 -11.40 -17.14 -10.24
C PRO A 239 -10.54 -16.38 -9.22
N PRO A 240 -10.83 -15.09 -8.95
CA PRO A 240 -10.02 -14.27 -8.03
C PRO A 240 -9.91 -14.82 -6.60
N SER A 241 -10.91 -15.58 -6.15
CA SER A 241 -10.92 -16.23 -4.83
C SER A 241 -9.93 -17.39 -4.69
N GLU A 242 -9.41 -17.95 -5.80
CA GLU A 242 -8.49 -19.09 -5.80
C GLU A 242 -7.01 -18.67 -5.93
N ARG A 243 -6.62 -17.60 -5.23
CA ARG A 243 -5.29 -16.98 -5.37
C ARG A 243 -4.12 -17.91 -5.01
N GLU A 244 -4.27 -18.79 -4.02
CA GLU A 244 -3.25 -19.80 -3.69
C GLU A 244 -3.09 -20.86 -4.78
N GLN A 245 -4.19 -21.26 -5.41
CA GLN A 245 -4.14 -22.16 -6.56
C GLN A 245 -3.47 -21.47 -7.74
N ALA A 246 -3.74 -20.18 -7.96
CA ALA A 246 -3.05 -19.38 -8.97
C ALA A 246 -1.54 -19.31 -8.75
N ARG A 247 -1.06 -19.18 -7.51
CA ARG A 247 0.38 -19.28 -7.17
C ARG A 247 0.95 -20.65 -7.50
N THR A 248 0.20 -21.72 -7.25
CA THR A 248 0.61 -23.10 -7.57
C THR A 248 0.73 -23.33 -9.08
N VAL A 249 -0.26 -22.86 -9.85
CA VAL A 249 -0.24 -22.91 -11.33
C VAL A 249 0.91 -22.07 -11.89
N ALA A 250 1.08 -20.85 -11.39
CA ALA A 250 2.16 -19.96 -11.82
C ALA A 250 3.54 -20.58 -11.58
N ARG A 251 3.79 -21.19 -10.41
CA ARG A 251 5.06 -21.91 -10.15
C ARG A 251 5.26 -23.10 -11.08
N SER A 252 4.19 -23.81 -11.43
CA SER A 252 4.25 -24.94 -12.36
C SER A 252 4.64 -24.49 -13.78
N ILE A 253 4.08 -23.38 -14.26
CA ILE A 253 4.46 -22.76 -15.54
C ILE A 253 5.91 -22.28 -15.50
N LEU A 254 6.33 -21.62 -14.40
CA LEU A 254 7.69 -21.12 -14.25
C LEU A 254 8.73 -22.26 -14.27
N ALA A 255 8.40 -23.41 -13.68
CA ALA A 255 9.25 -24.59 -13.70
C ALA A 255 9.45 -25.19 -15.12
N LEU A 256 8.57 -24.87 -16.08
CA LEU A 256 8.72 -25.23 -17.48
C LEU A 256 9.57 -24.21 -18.28
N GLY A 257 10.08 -23.17 -17.64
CA GLY A 257 10.87 -22.12 -18.28
C GLY A 257 10.04 -21.00 -18.93
N PHE A 258 8.73 -20.95 -18.67
CA PHE A 258 7.84 -19.93 -19.21
C PHE A 258 7.48 -18.86 -18.16
N THR A 259 7.16 -17.65 -18.59
CA THR A 259 6.70 -16.57 -17.69
C THR A 259 5.19 -16.72 -17.42
N PRO A 260 4.75 -17.02 -16.19
CA PRO A 260 3.33 -17.13 -15.88
C PRO A 260 2.66 -15.78 -15.66
N TYR A 261 1.39 -15.69 -16.07
CA TYR A 261 0.45 -14.71 -15.56
C TYR A 261 -0.93 -15.35 -15.37
N VAL A 262 -1.25 -15.74 -14.14
CA VAL A 262 -2.51 -16.40 -13.79
C VAL A 262 -3.50 -15.38 -13.27
N THR A 263 -4.65 -15.23 -13.91
CA THR A 263 -5.61 -14.14 -13.65
C THR A 263 -7.04 -14.59 -13.96
N ASN A 264 -8.02 -13.69 -13.84
CA ASN A 264 -9.40 -14.00 -14.17
C ASN A 264 -9.69 -13.82 -15.67
N ALA A 265 -10.76 -14.46 -16.17
CA ALA A 265 -11.08 -14.49 -17.59
C ALA A 265 -11.30 -13.11 -18.25
N SER A 266 -11.73 -12.11 -17.46
CA SER A 266 -11.96 -10.74 -17.96
C SER A 266 -10.70 -9.86 -17.93
N LEU A 267 -9.59 -10.36 -17.39
CA LEU A 267 -8.33 -9.62 -17.26
C LEU A 267 -8.46 -8.28 -16.52
N ASP A 268 -9.44 -8.16 -15.62
CA ASP A 268 -9.72 -6.93 -14.85
C ASP A 268 -9.26 -7.03 -13.37
N THR A 269 -8.46 -8.05 -13.05
CA THR A 269 -7.80 -8.21 -11.75
C THR A 269 -6.28 -8.30 -11.89
N LEU A 270 -5.56 -7.92 -10.84
CA LEU A 270 -4.10 -8.09 -10.79
C LEU A 270 -3.76 -9.56 -10.50
N GLY A 271 -3.31 -10.25 -11.55
CA GLY A 271 -2.95 -11.66 -11.54
C GLY A 271 -1.69 -12.00 -10.72
N VAL A 272 -1.34 -13.28 -10.77
CA VAL A 272 -0.21 -13.90 -10.09
C VAL A 272 0.82 -14.34 -11.12
N GLY A 273 2.06 -13.88 -10.96
CA GLY A 273 3.20 -14.30 -11.78
C GLY A 273 4.47 -14.36 -10.92
N PRO A 274 5.68 -14.34 -11.51
CA PRO A 274 6.93 -14.34 -10.73
C PRO A 274 7.06 -13.13 -9.79
N LEU A 275 6.26 -12.10 -10.05
CA LEU A 275 6.04 -10.91 -9.25
C LEU A 275 4.53 -10.79 -8.97
N GLU A 276 4.17 -10.55 -7.71
CA GLU A 276 2.81 -10.34 -7.26
C GLU A 276 2.70 -8.99 -6.54
N VAL A 277 1.75 -8.14 -6.94
CA VAL A 277 1.43 -6.93 -6.19
C VAL A 277 0.74 -7.30 -4.89
N VAL A 278 1.17 -6.68 -3.79
CA VAL A 278 0.57 -6.85 -2.47
C VAL A 278 -0.34 -5.66 -2.16
N PRO A 279 -1.68 -5.85 -2.10
CA PRO A 279 -2.62 -4.77 -1.86
C PRO A 279 -2.42 -4.09 -0.50
N ARG A 280 -2.38 -2.76 -0.49
CA ARG A 280 -2.39 -1.94 0.74
C ARG A 280 -3.67 -1.16 0.96
N ARG A 281 -4.52 -1.08 -0.07
CA ARG A 281 -5.72 -0.24 -0.04
C ARG A 281 -6.85 -1.02 0.62
N VAL A 282 -7.55 -0.39 1.54
CA VAL A 282 -8.77 -0.88 2.16
C VAL A 282 -9.90 0.05 1.74
N LEU A 283 -10.96 -0.50 1.17
CA LEU A 283 -12.12 0.30 0.79
C LEU A 283 -12.93 0.61 2.06
N ALA A 284 -13.10 1.90 2.35
CA ALA A 284 -13.73 2.40 3.56
C ALA A 284 -15.14 2.94 3.26
N LEU A 285 -16.16 2.14 3.53
CA LEU A 285 -17.57 2.49 3.36
C LEU A 285 -18.08 3.25 4.60
N TYR A 286 -18.10 4.58 4.51
CA TYR A 286 -18.59 5.43 5.59
C TYR A 286 -20.04 5.86 5.35
N ASP A 287 -20.77 6.17 6.42
CA ASP A 287 -22.10 6.74 6.32
C ASP A 287 -22.05 8.26 6.08
N GLY A 288 -22.45 8.72 4.89
CA GLY A 288 -22.50 10.14 4.53
C GLY A 288 -23.47 11.00 5.36
N ALA A 289 -24.40 10.43 6.14
CA ALA A 289 -25.19 11.22 7.09
C ALA A 289 -24.37 11.75 8.27
N GLU A 290 -23.19 11.17 8.54
CA GLU A 290 -22.27 11.68 9.55
C GLU A 290 -21.48 12.91 9.06
N GLY A 291 -21.63 13.29 7.79
CA GLY A 291 -20.92 14.39 7.15
C GLY A 291 -19.84 13.91 6.18
N ALA A 292 -18.77 14.70 6.03
CA ALA A 292 -17.64 14.33 5.17
C ALA A 292 -16.89 13.10 5.74
N ALA A 293 -16.14 12.40 4.88
CA ALA A 293 -15.39 11.20 5.28
C ALA A 293 -14.54 11.39 6.55
N VAL A 294 -13.89 12.55 6.70
CA VAL A 294 -13.07 12.89 7.88
C VAL A 294 -13.84 13.00 9.19
N GLN A 295 -15.13 13.29 9.13
CA GLN A 295 -16.00 13.45 10.30
C GLN A 295 -16.62 12.11 10.70
N SER A 296 -16.64 11.15 9.77
CA SER A 296 -17.23 9.83 10.01
C SER A 296 -16.53 9.08 11.15
N THR A 297 -17.32 8.30 11.86
CA THR A 297 -16.90 7.37 12.91
C THR A 297 -15.91 6.35 12.35
N LEU A 298 -16.10 5.92 11.10
CA LEU A 298 -15.16 5.06 10.39
C LEU A 298 -13.76 5.68 10.35
N HIS A 299 -13.63 6.91 9.85
CA HIS A 299 -12.32 7.57 9.75
C HIS A 299 -11.71 7.78 11.13
N ARG A 300 -12.49 8.30 12.09
CA ARG A 300 -12.00 8.59 13.45
C ARG A 300 -11.50 7.36 14.20
N LEU A 301 -12.10 6.19 13.96
CA LEU A 301 -11.82 4.99 14.76
C LEU A 301 -10.99 3.92 14.03
N LEU A 302 -11.17 3.74 12.71
CA LEU A 302 -10.53 2.64 11.97
C LEU A 302 -9.32 3.06 11.15
N ALA A 303 -9.17 4.33 10.81
CA ALA A 303 -8.05 4.78 9.97
C ALA A 303 -6.70 4.55 10.67
N LEU A 304 -6.54 5.01 11.91
CA LEU A 304 -5.28 4.88 12.65
C LEU A 304 -4.85 3.40 12.85
N PRO A 305 -5.73 2.46 13.28
CA PRO A 305 -5.37 1.05 13.34
C PRO A 305 -4.86 0.49 11.99
N LEU A 306 -5.57 0.75 10.90
CA LEU A 306 -5.19 0.26 9.56
C LEU A 306 -3.89 0.91 9.06
N GLU A 307 -3.74 2.22 9.25
CA GLU A 307 -2.53 2.96 8.89
C GLU A 307 -1.32 2.45 9.65
N SER A 308 -1.47 2.16 10.94
CA SER A 308 -0.40 1.57 11.73
C SER A 308 0.03 0.21 11.19
N LEU A 309 -0.92 -0.59 10.67
CA LEU A 309 -0.64 -1.89 10.06
C LEU A 309 -0.02 -1.76 8.65
N GLY A 310 0.18 -0.53 8.17
CA GLY A 310 0.74 -0.24 6.86
C GLY A 310 -0.30 -0.11 5.76
N TYR A 311 -1.60 -0.12 6.06
CA TYR A 311 -2.67 -0.02 5.05
C TYR A 311 -3.13 1.43 4.84
N THR A 312 -3.79 1.69 3.72
CA THR A 312 -4.37 3.00 3.36
C THR A 312 -5.86 2.85 3.11
N LEU A 313 -6.62 3.94 3.22
CA LEU A 313 -8.07 3.91 3.07
C LEU A 313 -8.52 4.72 1.87
N ASP A 314 -9.36 4.11 1.03
CA ASP A 314 -10.13 4.82 0.02
C ASP A 314 -11.57 4.97 0.51
N TYR A 315 -12.01 6.20 0.72
CA TYR A 315 -13.34 6.46 1.25
C TYR A 315 -14.40 6.43 0.15
N ARG A 316 -15.53 5.78 0.45
CA ARG A 316 -16.74 5.83 -0.36
C ARG A 316 -17.95 5.98 0.55
N ASP A 317 -18.83 6.92 0.22
CA ASP A 317 -20.11 7.03 0.92
C ASP A 317 -20.98 5.82 0.56
N VAL A 318 -21.41 5.07 1.58
CA VAL A 318 -22.27 3.89 1.42
C VAL A 318 -23.67 4.25 0.91
N ARG A 319 -24.10 5.52 1.03
CA ARG A 319 -25.37 6.03 0.47
C ARG A 319 -25.27 6.39 -1.01
N GLY A 320 -24.05 6.54 -1.53
CA GLY A 320 -23.77 6.84 -2.93
C GLY A 320 -23.73 5.60 -3.82
N GLU A 321 -23.10 5.75 -4.98
CA GLU A 321 -22.83 4.61 -5.87
C GLU A 321 -21.65 3.79 -5.36
N LEU A 322 -21.86 2.48 -5.29
CA LEU A 322 -20.82 1.54 -4.92
C LEU A 322 -19.90 1.27 -6.12
N PRO A 323 -18.60 1.02 -5.88
CA PRO A 323 -17.65 0.83 -6.96
C PRO A 323 -17.98 -0.42 -7.79
N THR A 324 -17.95 -0.28 -9.12
CA THR A 324 -18.27 -1.36 -10.08
C THR A 324 -17.06 -2.21 -10.47
N MET A 325 -15.86 -1.64 -10.38
CA MET A 325 -14.59 -2.33 -10.67
C MET A 325 -14.37 -3.49 -9.69
N ARG A 326 -13.62 -4.50 -10.13
CA ARG A 326 -13.21 -5.58 -9.24
C ARG A 326 -12.19 -5.10 -8.22
N LEU A 327 -12.41 -5.49 -6.97
CA LEU A 327 -11.51 -5.15 -5.87
C LEU A 327 -10.37 -6.16 -5.70
N ALA A 328 -10.59 -7.42 -6.08
CA ALA A 328 -9.62 -8.50 -5.89
C ALA A 328 -8.29 -8.20 -6.58
N GLY A 329 -7.19 -8.44 -5.86
CA GLY A 329 -5.83 -8.11 -6.30
C GLY A 329 -5.45 -6.62 -6.20
N ARG A 330 -6.40 -5.70 -5.94
CA ARG A 330 -6.14 -4.26 -5.79
C ARG A 330 -6.41 -3.75 -4.37
N TYR A 331 -7.40 -4.32 -3.68
CA TYR A 331 -7.74 -4.01 -2.31
C TYR A 331 -7.48 -5.20 -1.39
N ALA A 332 -6.97 -4.93 -0.20
CA ALA A 332 -6.74 -5.92 0.84
C ALA A 332 -8.04 -6.34 1.56
N GLY A 333 -9.07 -5.50 1.49
CA GLY A 333 -10.36 -5.76 2.11
C GLY A 333 -11.28 -4.54 2.11
N VAL A 334 -12.45 -4.70 2.73
CA VAL A 334 -13.46 -3.66 2.89
C VAL A 334 -13.74 -3.46 4.38
N VAL A 335 -13.80 -2.21 4.84
CA VAL A 335 -14.36 -1.87 6.15
C VAL A 335 -15.60 -1.02 5.95
N ALA A 336 -16.66 -1.29 6.71
CA ALA A 336 -17.87 -0.49 6.72
C ALA A 336 -18.25 -0.17 8.16
N TRP A 337 -18.64 1.08 8.40
CA TRP A 337 -19.19 1.51 9.68
C TRP A 337 -20.44 2.32 9.39
N VAL A 338 -21.59 1.79 9.78
CA VAL A 338 -22.88 2.48 9.61
C VAL A 338 -23.43 2.81 10.99
N SER A 339 -23.83 4.07 11.16
CA SER A 339 -24.41 4.56 12.40
C SER A 339 -25.84 5.02 12.14
N GLY A 340 -26.80 4.45 12.86
CA GLY A 340 -28.21 4.83 12.77
C GLY A 340 -29.04 3.97 11.81
N PRO A 341 -30.20 4.49 11.32
CA PRO A 341 -31.24 3.67 10.72
C PRO A 341 -30.77 2.93 9.44
N PRO A 342 -31.48 1.86 9.03
CA PRO A 342 -31.17 1.16 7.80
C PRO A 342 -31.06 2.09 6.58
N LEU A 343 -30.07 1.81 5.73
CA LEU A 343 -29.82 2.55 4.50
C LEU A 343 -31.01 2.44 3.53
N GLU A 344 -31.18 3.44 2.66
CA GLU A 344 -32.28 3.46 1.67
C GLU A 344 -32.19 2.36 0.61
N LYS A 345 -30.97 1.95 0.24
CA LYS A 345 -30.70 0.94 -0.79
C LYS A 345 -29.99 -0.31 -0.22
N PRO A 346 -30.57 -0.99 0.77
CA PRO A 346 -29.88 -2.06 1.50
C PRO A 346 -29.64 -3.31 0.64
N LYS A 347 -30.48 -3.54 -0.39
CA LYS A 347 -30.34 -4.65 -1.33
C LYS A 347 -29.08 -4.53 -2.19
N ALA A 348 -28.76 -3.30 -2.63
CA ALA A 348 -27.58 -3.04 -3.46
C ALA A 348 -26.30 -3.32 -2.68
N LEU A 349 -26.23 -2.85 -1.42
CA LEU A 349 -25.09 -3.10 -0.54
C LEU A 349 -24.89 -4.60 -0.26
N ARG A 350 -25.97 -5.34 0.06
CA ARG A 350 -25.87 -6.80 0.29
C ARG A 350 -25.36 -7.56 -0.94
N ALA A 351 -25.93 -7.28 -2.12
CA ALA A 351 -25.51 -7.92 -3.36
C ALA A 351 -24.05 -7.58 -3.70
N TRP A 352 -23.62 -6.35 -3.44
CA TRP A 352 -22.24 -5.92 -3.64
C TRP A 352 -21.28 -6.61 -2.66
N LEU A 353 -21.64 -6.75 -1.38
CA LEU A 353 -20.86 -7.47 -0.37
C LEU A 353 -20.77 -8.98 -0.67
N ASP A 354 -21.83 -9.58 -1.22
CA ASP A 354 -21.81 -10.98 -1.65
C ASP A 354 -20.83 -11.18 -2.82
N ARG A 355 -20.85 -10.28 -3.83
CA ARG A 355 -19.87 -10.29 -4.92
C ARG A 355 -18.43 -10.18 -4.39
N GLN A 356 -18.17 -9.32 -3.39
CA GLN A 356 -16.82 -9.19 -2.82
C GLN A 356 -16.38 -10.49 -2.15
N CYS A 357 -17.27 -11.15 -1.40
CA CYS A 357 -16.93 -12.44 -0.80
C CYS A 357 -16.67 -13.52 -1.87
N ASP A 358 -17.47 -13.58 -2.93
CA ASP A 358 -17.29 -14.53 -4.04
C ASP A 358 -15.94 -14.32 -4.76
N ASP A 359 -15.51 -13.06 -4.91
CA ASP A 359 -14.20 -12.67 -5.45
C ASP A 359 -13.04 -12.83 -4.42
N GLY A 360 -13.31 -13.29 -3.20
CA GLY A 360 -12.33 -13.53 -2.14
C GLY A 360 -11.92 -12.29 -1.33
N VAL A 361 -12.60 -11.16 -1.51
CA VAL A 361 -12.35 -9.90 -0.77
C VAL A 361 -13.22 -9.88 0.49
N ARG A 362 -12.58 -9.86 1.65
CA ARG A 362 -13.25 -9.91 2.96
C ARG A 362 -13.73 -8.54 3.41
N ALA A 363 -14.85 -8.50 4.14
CA ALA A 363 -15.44 -7.27 4.66
C ALA A 363 -15.64 -7.29 6.19
N ALA A 364 -15.10 -6.28 6.89
CA ALA A 364 -15.35 -6.08 8.31
C ALA A 364 -16.44 -5.01 8.51
N LEU A 365 -17.56 -5.42 9.10
CA LEU A 365 -18.75 -4.58 9.32
C LEU A 365 -18.83 -4.16 10.78
N PHE A 366 -18.89 -2.86 11.04
CA PHE A 366 -18.91 -2.27 12.37
C PHE A 366 -20.18 -1.45 12.60
N GLY A 367 -20.55 -1.31 13.87
CA GLY A 367 -21.66 -0.47 14.28
C GLY A 367 -23.00 -1.16 14.09
N GLU A 368 -23.93 -0.50 13.42
CA GLU A 368 -25.12 -1.13 12.88
C GLU A 368 -24.81 -1.71 11.49
N LEU A 369 -25.45 -2.81 11.11
CA LEU A 369 -25.20 -3.42 9.79
C LEU A 369 -25.77 -2.58 8.63
N GLY A 370 -26.61 -1.57 8.93
CA GLY A 370 -27.20 -0.69 7.92
C GLY A 370 -28.27 -1.34 7.04
N PHE A 371 -28.66 -2.59 7.31
CA PHE A 371 -29.71 -3.29 6.58
C PHE A 371 -30.40 -4.37 7.41
N ILE A 372 -31.63 -4.71 7.03
CA ILE A 372 -32.35 -5.88 7.56
C ILE A 372 -31.62 -7.15 7.10
N GLN A 373 -31.39 -8.06 8.05
CA GLN A 373 -30.66 -9.31 7.79
C GLN A 373 -31.56 -10.33 7.11
N GLU A 374 -31.16 -10.76 5.90
CA GLU A 374 -31.87 -11.77 5.13
C GLU A 374 -31.23 -13.15 5.36
N PRO A 375 -32.02 -14.24 5.54
CA PRO A 375 -31.48 -15.57 5.79
C PRO A 375 -30.44 -16.03 4.76
N GLY A 376 -30.64 -15.72 3.47
CA GLY A 376 -29.68 -16.08 2.41
C GLY A 376 -28.34 -15.35 2.53
N PHE A 377 -28.35 -14.07 2.93
CA PHE A 377 -27.14 -13.28 3.15
C PHE A 377 -26.34 -13.80 4.36
N LEU A 378 -27.05 -14.18 5.43
CA LEU A 378 -26.45 -14.76 6.63
C LEU A 378 -25.90 -16.16 6.37
N ALA A 379 -26.66 -17.02 5.69
CA ALA A 379 -26.27 -18.41 5.42
C ALA A 379 -24.98 -18.49 4.59
N ARG A 380 -24.79 -17.62 3.60
CA ARG A 380 -23.53 -17.51 2.82
C ARG A 380 -22.31 -17.21 3.70
N ARG A 381 -22.51 -16.59 4.86
CA ARG A 381 -21.46 -16.26 5.85
C ARG A 381 -21.38 -17.25 6.99
N GLY A 382 -22.12 -18.36 6.93
CA GLY A 382 -22.21 -19.34 8.01
C GLY A 382 -22.92 -18.80 9.25
N LEU A 383 -23.82 -17.84 9.08
CA LEU A 383 -24.58 -17.19 10.16
C LEU A 383 -26.07 -17.55 10.05
N ALA A 384 -26.76 -17.44 11.18
CA ALA A 384 -28.22 -17.51 11.25
C ALA A 384 -28.76 -16.39 12.14
N PRO A 385 -30.02 -15.97 11.96
CA PRO A 385 -30.63 -15.00 12.87
C PRO A 385 -30.93 -15.68 14.21
N VAL A 386 -30.77 -14.93 15.30
CA VAL A 386 -31.19 -15.34 16.65
C VAL A 386 -31.87 -14.16 17.34
N LYS A 387 -32.81 -14.46 18.22
CA LYS A 387 -33.48 -13.48 19.06
C LYS A 387 -33.33 -13.91 20.51
N LEU A 388 -32.73 -13.03 21.31
CA LEU A 388 -32.64 -13.19 22.76
C LEU A 388 -33.89 -12.61 23.44
N GLU A 389 -34.29 -13.18 24.58
CA GLU A 389 -35.42 -12.69 25.38
C GLU A 389 -35.05 -12.56 26.85
N GLY A 390 -35.59 -11.52 27.51
CA GLY A 390 -35.30 -11.28 28.92
C GLY A 390 -33.92 -10.65 29.17
N PRO A 391 -33.46 -10.63 30.43
CA PRO A 391 -32.14 -10.16 30.80
C PRO A 391 -31.04 -10.99 30.10
N VAL A 392 -29.94 -10.33 29.73
CA VAL A 392 -28.79 -10.99 29.11
C VAL A 392 -27.57 -10.95 30.02
N HIS A 393 -26.75 -11.97 29.91
CA HIS A 393 -25.45 -12.10 30.56
C HIS A 393 -24.35 -12.19 29.51
N MET A 394 -23.12 -11.83 29.91
CA MET A 394 -21.96 -12.08 29.07
C MET A 394 -21.79 -13.60 28.85
N GLY A 395 -21.57 -13.96 27.59
CA GLY A 395 -21.23 -15.31 27.16
C GLY A 395 -19.72 -15.46 27.02
N ARG A 396 -19.28 -15.93 25.86
CA ARG A 396 -17.88 -16.05 25.47
C ARG A 396 -17.25 -14.67 25.28
N ALA A 397 -16.01 -14.51 25.73
CA ALA A 397 -15.13 -13.41 25.39
C ALA A 397 -13.71 -13.97 25.20
N ASP A 398 -13.05 -13.73 24.06
CA ASP A 398 -11.65 -14.11 23.85
C ASP A 398 -10.69 -12.92 24.05
N ALA A 399 -9.39 -13.15 23.82
CA ALA A 399 -8.32 -12.22 24.24
C ALA A 399 -8.31 -10.85 23.55
N LEU A 400 -9.06 -10.67 22.45
CA LEU A 400 -9.22 -9.36 21.80
C LEU A 400 -10.35 -8.52 22.42
N ILE A 401 -11.07 -9.04 23.42
CA ILE A 401 -12.11 -8.33 24.16
C ILE A 401 -11.55 -7.83 25.49
N GLY A 402 -11.91 -6.61 25.89
CA GLY A 402 -11.39 -5.97 27.10
C GLY A 402 -10.19 -5.05 26.84
N PHE A 403 -10.04 -4.50 25.64
CA PHE A 403 -8.81 -3.79 25.22
C PHE A 403 -8.49 -2.55 26.07
N GLU A 404 -9.42 -1.60 26.17
CA GLU A 404 -9.34 -0.41 27.05
C GLU A 404 -10.43 -0.42 28.13
N ALA A 405 -11.48 -1.20 27.92
CA ALA A 405 -12.67 -1.28 28.75
C ALA A 405 -13.23 -2.70 28.79
N PRO A 406 -13.70 -3.20 29.95
CA PRO A 406 -14.35 -4.50 30.02
C PRO A 406 -15.69 -4.50 29.28
N PRO A 407 -16.10 -5.62 28.65
CA PRO A 407 -17.42 -5.73 28.05
C PRO A 407 -18.51 -5.74 29.13
N ALA A 408 -19.68 -5.20 28.81
CA ALA A 408 -20.84 -5.17 29.70
C ALA A 408 -22.10 -5.71 29.02
N PRO A 409 -23.05 -6.32 29.77
CA PRO A 409 -24.34 -6.67 29.24
C PRO A 409 -25.20 -5.41 29.03
N HIS A 410 -25.97 -5.38 27.94
CA HIS A 410 -26.88 -4.28 27.61
C HIS A 410 -28.32 -4.78 27.50
N ALA A 411 -29.29 -3.96 27.94
CA ALA A 411 -30.71 -4.33 27.90
C ALA A 411 -31.40 -4.01 26.55
N ARG A 412 -30.72 -3.30 25.65
CA ARG A 412 -31.22 -2.86 24.34
C ARG A 412 -30.16 -3.11 23.27
N SER A 413 -30.60 -3.12 22.01
CA SER A 413 -29.72 -3.34 20.85
C SER A 413 -28.92 -4.65 20.97
N LEU A 414 -29.62 -5.71 21.37
CA LEU A 414 -29.03 -7.04 21.52
C LEU A 414 -28.54 -7.56 20.16
N PRO A 415 -27.43 -8.32 20.12
CA PRO A 415 -26.96 -8.94 18.90
C PRO A 415 -28.02 -9.91 18.37
N ILE A 416 -28.06 -10.03 17.04
CA ILE A 416 -29.11 -10.79 16.33
C ILE A 416 -28.52 -11.94 15.50
N LEU A 417 -27.24 -12.22 15.68
CA LEU A 417 -26.50 -13.19 14.89
C LEU A 417 -26.08 -14.37 15.76
N GLN A 418 -26.18 -15.58 15.22
CA GLN A 418 -25.56 -16.78 15.79
C GLN A 418 -24.68 -17.44 14.74
N ALA A 419 -23.58 -18.06 15.18
CA ALA A 419 -22.76 -18.89 14.32
C ALA A 419 -23.53 -20.17 13.95
N ALA A 420 -23.69 -20.42 12.65
CA ALA A 420 -24.33 -21.61 12.09
C ALA A 420 -23.32 -22.56 11.42
N SER A 421 -22.03 -22.20 11.40
CA SER A 421 -20.93 -22.99 10.84
C SER A 421 -19.73 -22.95 11.76
N ALA A 422 -18.98 -24.05 11.85
CA ALA A 422 -17.72 -24.13 12.58
C ALA A 422 -16.61 -23.24 11.99
N SER A 423 -16.78 -22.79 10.75
CA SER A 423 -15.88 -21.81 10.10
C SER A 423 -16.02 -20.39 10.66
N VAL A 424 -17.08 -20.10 11.42
CA VAL A 424 -17.29 -18.81 12.08
C VAL A 424 -16.70 -18.86 13.48
N ARG A 425 -15.76 -17.95 13.74
CA ARG A 425 -15.19 -17.73 15.07
C ARG A 425 -15.96 -16.64 15.79
N VAL A 426 -16.60 -17.02 16.90
CA VAL A 426 -17.24 -16.07 17.82
C VAL A 426 -16.19 -15.56 18.81
N HIS A 427 -16.01 -14.24 18.86
CA HIS A 427 -15.07 -13.57 19.76
C HIS A 427 -15.77 -13.05 21.02
N LEU A 428 -16.96 -12.48 20.85
CA LEU A 428 -17.81 -12.02 21.93
C LEU A 428 -19.24 -12.48 21.71
N SER A 429 -19.86 -13.03 22.74
CA SER A 429 -21.28 -13.37 22.75
C SER A 429 -21.99 -12.92 24.02
N VAL A 430 -23.31 -12.83 23.91
CA VAL A 430 -24.22 -12.65 25.02
C VAL A 430 -25.25 -13.77 25.01
N ARG A 431 -25.73 -14.12 26.19
CA ARG A 431 -26.71 -15.20 26.38
C ARG A 431 -27.88 -14.73 27.23
N ASP A 432 -29.06 -15.23 26.93
CA ASP A 432 -30.23 -15.01 27.78
C ASP A 432 -30.38 -16.09 28.87
N GLU A 433 -31.41 -15.95 29.69
CA GLU A 433 -31.74 -16.91 30.76
C GLU A 433 -32.07 -18.31 30.25
N SER A 434 -32.48 -18.44 28.98
CA SER A 434 -32.73 -19.72 28.31
C SER A 434 -31.47 -20.31 27.66
N ASN A 435 -30.29 -19.74 27.92
CA ASN A 435 -29.01 -20.09 27.29
C ASN A 435 -29.01 -19.99 25.75
N ARG A 436 -29.92 -19.20 25.15
CA ARG A 436 -29.75 -18.83 23.74
C ARG A 436 -28.58 -17.86 23.64
N GLU A 437 -27.69 -18.09 22.69
CA GLU A 437 -26.45 -17.32 22.52
C GLU A 437 -26.50 -16.50 21.23
N ALA A 438 -26.17 -15.22 21.34
CA ALA A 438 -25.99 -14.32 20.20
C ALA A 438 -24.57 -13.79 20.17
N ALA A 439 -23.92 -13.88 19.01
CA ALA A 439 -22.59 -13.37 18.76
C ALA A 439 -22.65 -11.86 18.47
N ALA A 440 -21.97 -11.08 19.31
CA ALA A 440 -21.80 -9.64 19.14
C ALA A 440 -20.60 -9.32 18.22
N ILE A 441 -19.52 -10.10 18.35
CA ILE A 441 -18.29 -9.93 17.57
C ILE A 441 -17.86 -11.29 17.03
N LEU A 442 -17.67 -11.39 15.72
CA LEU A 442 -17.33 -12.62 15.02
C LEU A 442 -16.47 -12.37 13.77
N SER A 443 -15.77 -13.41 13.32
CA SER A 443 -15.02 -13.45 12.06
C SER A 443 -15.20 -14.79 11.33
N GLY A 444 -14.99 -14.80 10.01
CA GLY A 444 -15.15 -15.97 9.14
C GLY A 444 -14.63 -15.71 7.73
N ALA A 445 -14.95 -16.61 6.79
CA ALA A 445 -14.37 -16.60 5.43
C ALA A 445 -14.71 -15.34 4.61
N CYS A 446 -15.89 -14.75 4.80
CA CYS A 446 -16.30 -13.52 4.11
C CYS A 446 -15.92 -12.23 4.85
N GLY A 447 -15.27 -12.30 6.02
CA GLY A 447 -15.01 -11.12 6.83
C GLY A 447 -15.41 -11.25 8.30
N GLY A 448 -15.73 -10.12 8.93
CA GLY A 448 -16.13 -10.06 10.33
C GLY A 448 -17.25 -9.08 10.59
N VAL A 449 -17.93 -9.26 11.72
CA VAL A 449 -18.98 -8.35 12.20
C VAL A 449 -18.66 -7.99 13.64
N ALA A 450 -18.72 -6.70 13.97
CA ALA A 450 -18.59 -6.16 15.30
C ALA A 450 -19.76 -5.21 15.59
N GLN A 451 -20.76 -5.69 16.33
CA GLN A 451 -22.02 -4.98 16.54
C GLN A 451 -21.96 -4.01 17.73
N SER A 452 -22.48 -2.79 17.53
CA SER A 452 -22.80 -1.90 18.66
C SER A 452 -23.86 -2.54 19.57
N PRO A 453 -23.83 -2.30 20.89
CA PRO A 453 -22.90 -1.44 21.63
C PRO A 453 -21.63 -2.16 22.14
N TYR A 454 -21.30 -3.35 21.64
CA TYR A 454 -20.23 -4.18 22.20
C TYR A 454 -18.82 -3.86 21.68
N VAL A 455 -18.70 -2.90 20.75
CA VAL A 455 -17.41 -2.47 20.17
C VAL A 455 -16.71 -1.46 21.05
N LEU A 456 -17.48 -0.53 21.64
CA LEU A 456 -17.01 0.62 22.41
C LEU A 456 -17.81 0.74 23.70
N GLU A 457 -17.15 1.13 24.79
CA GLU A 457 -17.81 1.60 25.99
C GLU A 457 -18.00 3.12 25.88
N GLU A 458 -19.23 3.60 26.10
CA GLU A 458 -19.53 5.02 26.26
C GLU A 458 -19.36 5.45 27.73
N GLY A 459 -18.39 6.31 27.97
CA GLY A 459 -18.10 6.92 29.27
C GLY A 459 -18.74 8.29 29.47
N PHE A 460 -18.36 8.96 30.56
CA PHE A 460 -18.85 10.31 30.89
C PHE A 460 -18.38 11.36 29.84
N GLU A 461 -19.21 12.37 29.59
CA GLU A 461 -18.94 13.47 28.64
C GLU A 461 -18.61 13.01 27.21
N GLY A 462 -19.17 11.88 26.76
CA GLY A 462 -19.01 11.39 25.39
C GLY A 462 -17.63 10.76 25.11
N GLN A 463 -16.87 10.43 26.15
CA GLN A 463 -15.66 9.63 26.00
C GLN A 463 -16.01 8.22 25.53
N GLN A 464 -15.18 7.67 24.65
CA GLN A 464 -15.34 6.30 24.17
C GLN A 464 -14.07 5.53 24.45
N ARG A 465 -14.21 4.27 24.88
CA ARG A 465 -13.08 3.35 25.07
C ARG A 465 -13.32 2.10 24.27
N TRP A 466 -12.26 1.55 23.69
CA TRP A 466 -12.36 0.30 22.95
C TRP A 466 -12.61 -0.89 23.88
N VAL A 467 -13.70 -1.61 23.62
CA VAL A 467 -13.90 -2.95 24.20
C VAL A 467 -13.19 -3.98 23.32
N LEU A 468 -13.30 -3.84 22.00
CA LEU A 468 -12.63 -4.64 20.98
C LEU A 468 -11.21 -4.13 20.71
N ASP A 469 -10.19 -5.00 20.64
CA ASP A 469 -8.86 -4.66 20.13
C ASP A 469 -8.89 -4.59 18.59
N PRO A 470 -8.84 -3.38 17.99
CA PRO A 470 -8.92 -3.24 16.55
C PRO A 470 -7.67 -3.76 15.83
N PHE A 471 -6.50 -3.73 16.48
CA PHE A 471 -5.24 -4.18 15.87
C PHE A 471 -5.18 -5.69 15.68
N THR A 472 -5.97 -6.44 16.46
CA THR A 472 -6.07 -7.89 16.36
C THR A 472 -7.28 -8.32 15.54
N PHE A 473 -8.42 -7.64 15.70
CA PHE A 473 -9.64 -7.98 14.97
C PHE A 473 -9.54 -7.69 13.46
N LEU A 474 -9.02 -6.52 13.06
CA LEU A 474 -8.97 -6.13 11.64
C LEU A 474 -8.15 -7.11 10.79
N PRO A 475 -6.92 -7.52 11.19
CA PRO A 475 -6.18 -8.54 10.45
C PRO A 475 -6.92 -9.88 10.37
N GLN A 476 -7.57 -10.32 11.46
CA GLN A 476 -8.31 -11.59 11.46
C GLN A 476 -9.56 -11.55 10.59
N ALA A 477 -10.35 -10.49 10.69
CA ALA A 477 -11.58 -10.30 9.92
C ALA A 477 -11.28 -10.15 8.43
N LEU A 478 -10.32 -9.31 8.06
CA LEU A 478 -10.00 -9.03 6.66
C LEU A 478 -9.02 -10.05 6.04
N GLY A 479 -8.41 -10.92 6.85
CA GLY A 479 -7.36 -11.83 6.37
C GLY A 479 -6.09 -11.08 5.94
N LEU A 480 -5.73 -10.01 6.65
CA LEU A 480 -4.55 -9.22 6.32
C LEU A 480 -3.29 -10.00 6.69
N GLU A 481 -2.42 -10.19 5.70
CA GLU A 481 -1.07 -10.67 5.94
C GLU A 481 -0.20 -9.54 6.52
N PRO A 482 0.78 -9.85 7.38
CA PRO A 482 1.79 -8.86 7.74
C PRO A 482 2.60 -8.48 6.49
N ILE A 483 2.88 -7.19 6.33
CA ILE A 483 3.61 -6.61 5.20
C ILE A 483 4.76 -5.73 5.71
N PRO A 484 5.76 -5.41 4.86
CA PRO A 484 6.66 -4.28 5.11
C PRO A 484 5.86 -2.98 5.16
N ALA A 485 5.44 -2.58 6.35
CA ALA A 485 4.55 -1.44 6.53
C ALA A 485 5.33 -0.13 6.32
N PRO A 486 5.02 0.69 5.31
CA PRO A 486 5.62 2.02 5.22
C PRO A 486 5.30 2.81 6.49
N ASP A 487 6.27 3.53 7.03
CA ASP A 487 6.15 4.13 8.37
C ASP A 487 6.47 5.62 8.34
N ALA A 488 5.44 6.45 8.50
CA ALA A 488 5.56 7.91 8.55
C ALA A 488 5.82 8.45 9.97
N THR A 489 6.12 7.59 10.95
CA THR A 489 6.37 8.01 12.35
C THR A 489 7.85 8.00 12.71
N THR A 490 8.67 7.34 11.90
CA THR A 490 10.08 7.05 12.15
C THR A 490 10.89 7.26 10.88
N GLU A 491 12.09 7.79 11.01
CA GLU A 491 13.09 7.82 9.94
C GLU A 491 14.48 7.62 10.51
N ASN A 492 15.31 6.84 9.79
CA ASN A 492 16.67 6.52 10.20
C ASN A 492 16.76 6.06 11.66
N GLY A 493 15.87 5.15 12.08
CA GLY A 493 15.83 4.59 13.44
C GLY A 493 15.40 5.56 14.55
N ARG A 494 14.99 6.80 14.22
CA ARG A 494 14.53 7.81 15.19
C ARG A 494 13.08 8.18 14.97
N ARG A 495 12.34 8.41 16.06
CA ARG A 495 10.97 8.91 15.98
C ARG A 495 11.00 10.33 15.42
N LEU A 496 10.11 10.65 14.48
CA LEU A 496 10.02 12.00 13.94
C LEU A 496 9.54 12.96 15.03
N LEU A 497 10.12 14.15 15.10
CA LEU A 497 9.66 15.25 15.96
C LEU A 497 9.15 16.38 15.09
N VAL A 498 7.89 16.76 15.29
CA VAL A 498 7.26 17.86 14.55
C VAL A 498 6.59 18.78 15.56
N ILE A 499 6.89 20.07 15.46
CA ILE A 499 6.31 21.11 16.30
C ILE A 499 5.56 22.08 15.40
N ASP A 500 4.25 22.19 15.59
CA ASP A 500 3.37 23.10 14.87
C ASP A 500 2.75 24.11 15.85
N ILE A 501 2.71 25.37 15.44
CA ILE A 501 2.13 26.47 16.22
C ILE A 501 1.05 27.16 15.40
N ASP A 502 -0.16 27.19 15.92
CA ASP A 502 -1.20 28.08 15.39
C ASP A 502 -0.92 29.52 15.86
N GLY A 503 -0.60 30.40 14.91
CA GLY A 503 -0.28 31.79 15.20
C GLY A 503 -1.49 32.69 15.45
N GLU A 504 -2.73 32.20 15.48
CA GLU A 504 -3.88 33.05 15.85
C GLU A 504 -3.68 33.70 17.23
N GLY A 505 -3.73 35.04 17.29
CA GLY A 505 -3.42 35.80 18.51
C GLY A 505 -1.95 36.16 18.70
N PHE A 506 -1.08 35.95 17.71
CA PHE A 506 0.36 36.28 17.75
C PHE A 506 0.65 37.73 18.21
N GLY A 507 -0.21 38.67 17.84
CA GLY A 507 -0.12 40.08 18.21
C GLY A 507 -0.83 40.49 19.50
N ALA A 508 -1.53 39.57 20.17
CA ALA A 508 -2.26 39.86 21.40
C ALA A 508 -1.30 40.23 22.55
N PRO A 509 -1.75 40.99 23.56
CA PRO A 509 -0.94 41.29 24.74
C PRO A 509 -0.81 40.05 25.64
N ALA A 510 0.39 39.79 26.16
CA ALA A 510 0.63 38.76 27.16
C ALA A 510 0.37 39.28 28.59
N GLU A 511 -0.06 38.40 29.49
CA GLU A 511 -0.27 38.64 30.91
C GLU A 511 1.05 38.55 31.70
N VAL A 512 2.05 39.31 31.26
CA VAL A 512 3.37 39.42 31.90
C VAL A 512 3.76 40.88 32.07
N LEU A 513 4.74 41.16 32.95
CA LEU A 513 5.20 42.52 33.20
C LEU A 513 5.60 43.22 31.89
N GLY A 514 5.03 44.41 31.64
CA GLY A 514 5.25 45.19 30.41
C GLY A 514 4.35 44.79 29.22
N THR A 515 3.49 43.78 29.37
CA THR A 515 2.48 43.35 28.38
C THR A 515 2.99 43.28 26.93
N PRO A 516 4.14 42.62 26.66
CA PRO A 516 4.62 42.43 25.29
C PRO A 516 3.64 41.60 24.47
N ALA A 517 3.79 41.62 23.15
CA ALA A 517 3.01 40.73 22.28
C ALA A 517 3.31 39.25 22.61
N VAL A 518 2.30 38.38 22.58
CA VAL A 518 2.45 36.94 22.86
C VAL A 518 3.50 36.31 21.93
N GLY A 519 3.54 36.72 20.66
CA GLY A 519 4.58 36.29 19.72
C GLY A 519 6.00 36.64 20.15
N GLN A 520 6.20 37.75 20.87
CA GLN A 520 7.50 38.11 21.43
C GLN A 520 7.86 37.18 22.59
N VAL A 521 6.91 36.89 23.48
CA VAL A 521 7.09 35.94 24.58
C VAL A 521 7.45 34.56 24.04
N LEU A 522 6.74 34.07 23.02
CA LEU A 522 7.05 32.81 22.34
C LEU A 522 8.51 32.77 21.85
N LEU A 523 8.93 33.78 21.08
CA LEU A 523 10.27 33.81 20.47
C LEU A 523 11.39 33.94 21.50
N GLU A 524 11.18 34.74 22.55
CA GLU A 524 12.24 35.14 23.49
C GLU A 524 12.29 34.28 24.75
N SER A 525 11.15 33.74 25.19
CA SER A 525 11.07 32.97 26.44
C SER A 525 11.00 31.46 26.21
N LEU A 526 10.47 31.01 25.07
CA LEU A 526 10.38 29.58 24.73
C LEU A 526 11.41 29.20 23.65
N LEU A 527 11.24 29.69 22.42
CA LEU A 527 12.06 29.28 21.26
C LEU A 527 13.52 29.74 21.34
N ALA A 528 13.81 30.78 22.13
CA ALA A 528 15.16 31.20 22.48
C ALA A 528 15.97 30.10 23.16
N ARG A 529 15.31 29.35 24.05
CA ARG A 529 15.92 28.35 24.95
C ARG A 529 15.84 26.94 24.38
N HIS A 530 14.94 26.72 23.43
CA HIS A 530 14.72 25.44 22.76
C HIS A 530 14.93 25.62 21.25
N PRO A 531 16.17 25.50 20.73
CA PRO A 531 16.47 25.67 19.30
C PRO A 531 16.04 24.45 18.48
N LEU A 532 14.76 24.07 18.58
CA LEU A 532 14.15 23.02 17.78
C LEU A 532 13.54 23.61 16.49
N PRO A 533 13.44 22.81 15.42
CA PRO A 533 12.66 23.19 14.24
C PRO A 533 11.20 23.31 14.63
N VAL A 534 10.60 24.44 14.26
CA VAL A 534 9.20 24.76 14.53
C VAL A 534 8.58 25.28 13.25
N SER A 535 7.36 24.85 12.99
CA SER A 535 6.50 25.40 11.94
C SER A 535 5.42 26.26 12.58
N MET A 536 5.07 27.37 11.96
CA MET A 536 4.01 28.25 12.48
C MET A 536 3.21 28.89 11.35
N ARG A 537 1.89 28.86 11.47
CA ARG A 537 0.99 29.62 10.61
C ARG A 537 0.81 31.02 11.18
N LEU A 538 1.37 32.03 10.53
CA LEU A 538 1.15 33.42 10.96
C LEU A 538 -0.30 33.86 10.67
N PRO A 539 -0.86 34.80 11.47
CA PRO A 539 -2.10 35.45 11.10
C PRO A 539 -2.04 36.06 9.71
N LYS A 540 -3.13 35.97 8.95
CA LYS A 540 -3.24 36.60 7.63
C LYS A 540 -2.91 38.10 7.73
N GLY A 541 -2.01 38.59 6.88
CA GLY A 541 -1.60 39.99 6.88
C GLY A 541 -0.50 40.35 7.90
N ALA A 542 0.04 39.39 8.67
CA ALA A 542 1.02 39.68 9.73
C ALA A 542 2.37 40.21 9.21
N LEU A 543 2.78 39.83 7.99
CA LEU A 543 4.01 40.32 7.36
C LEU A 543 3.84 41.71 6.73
N GLU A 544 2.60 42.12 6.49
CA GLU A 544 2.20 43.36 5.85
C GLU A 544 1.84 44.44 6.88
N ALA A 545 1.22 44.07 7.99
CA ALA A 545 0.74 44.98 9.03
C ALA A 545 1.91 45.70 9.73
N PRO A 546 2.03 47.04 9.68
CA PRO A 546 3.19 47.77 10.21
C PRO A 546 3.51 47.49 11.69
N GLY A 547 2.49 47.28 12.53
CA GLY A 547 2.66 46.99 13.96
C GLY A 547 3.11 45.56 14.27
N LEU A 548 2.85 44.59 13.39
CA LEU A 548 3.22 43.17 13.58
C LEU A 548 4.41 42.74 12.73
N ARG A 549 4.63 43.40 11.59
CA ARG A 549 5.66 43.08 10.61
C ARG A 549 7.06 42.91 11.20
N PRO A 550 7.56 43.77 12.11
CA PRO A 550 8.89 43.57 12.71
C PRO A 550 8.99 42.23 13.46
N LEU A 551 7.95 41.89 14.23
CA LEU A 551 7.89 40.66 15.01
C LEU A 551 7.69 39.43 14.12
N ALA A 552 6.83 39.52 13.11
CA ALA A 552 6.61 38.47 12.13
C ALA A 552 7.89 38.17 11.32
N ARG A 553 8.65 39.20 10.90
CA ARG A 553 9.97 39.02 10.27
C ARG A 553 11.00 38.40 11.22
N LYS A 554 10.95 38.75 12.52
CA LYS A 554 11.80 38.12 13.55
C LYS A 554 11.47 36.63 13.68
N ALA A 555 10.18 36.26 13.66
CA ALA A 555 9.75 34.86 13.64
C ALA A 555 10.24 34.13 12.38
N ALA A 556 9.99 34.70 11.19
CA ALA A 556 10.34 34.07 9.91
C ALA A 556 11.85 33.80 9.71
N ARG A 557 12.72 34.45 10.49
CA ARG A 557 14.17 34.17 10.50
C ARG A 557 14.57 33.01 11.41
N ARG A 558 13.67 32.59 12.30
CA ARG A 558 13.94 31.62 13.37
C ARG A 558 13.18 30.31 13.19
N ILE A 559 12.01 30.36 12.57
CA ILE A 559 11.10 29.22 12.38
C ILE A 559 10.58 29.18 10.95
N HIS A 560 10.07 28.03 10.54
CA HIS A 560 9.40 27.88 9.26
C HIS A 560 8.01 28.52 9.33
N ILE A 561 7.69 29.41 8.39
CA ILE A 561 6.37 30.02 8.28
C ILE A 561 5.57 29.30 7.20
N GLU A 562 4.42 28.76 7.59
CA GLU A 562 3.51 28.12 6.66
C GLU A 562 2.68 29.15 5.90
N GLU A 563 2.52 28.96 4.59
CA GLU A 563 1.67 29.82 3.76
C GLU A 563 0.18 29.54 4.03
N PRO A 564 -0.66 30.58 4.22
CA PRO A 564 -2.10 30.41 4.39
C PRO A 564 -2.76 30.04 3.05
N GLY A 565 -2.86 28.74 2.72
CA GLY A 565 -3.63 28.32 1.54
C GLY A 565 -3.44 26.91 1.00
N HIS A 566 -2.50 26.10 1.50
CA HIS A 566 -2.40 24.72 1.05
C HIS A 566 -3.30 23.83 1.89
N GLY A 567 -4.44 23.43 1.31
CA GLY A 567 -5.32 22.36 1.81
C GLY A 567 -4.66 20.97 1.71
N ALA A 568 -3.41 20.86 2.15
CA ALA A 568 -2.68 19.61 2.26
C ALA A 568 -3.16 18.83 3.50
N PRO A 569 -2.99 17.49 3.53
CA PRO A 569 -3.34 16.71 4.69
C PRO A 569 -2.59 17.21 5.93
N HIS A 570 -3.32 17.43 7.02
CA HIS A 570 -2.74 17.91 8.27
C HIS A 570 -2.07 16.77 9.04
N PRO A 571 -1.03 17.04 9.83
CA PRO A 571 -0.45 16.05 10.71
C PRO A 571 -1.45 15.54 11.75
N ALA A 572 -1.23 14.29 12.19
CA ALA A 572 -1.96 13.67 13.28
C ALA A 572 -1.72 14.45 14.58
N GLU A 573 -2.77 15.07 15.12
CA GLU A 573 -2.70 15.72 16.42
C GLU A 573 -3.11 14.75 17.53
N ALA A 574 -2.34 14.78 18.63
CA ALA A 574 -2.84 14.29 19.90
C ALA A 574 -3.75 15.38 20.49
N LEU A 575 -5.06 15.17 20.41
CA LEU A 575 -6.01 15.98 21.18
C LEU A 575 -5.81 15.64 22.65
N LEU A 576 -5.63 16.65 23.51
CA LEU A 576 -5.48 16.48 24.96
C LEU A 576 -6.87 16.41 25.61
N PRO A 577 -7.37 15.24 26.07
CA PRO A 577 -8.56 15.21 26.91
C PRO A 577 -8.20 15.53 28.36
N ALA A 578 -9.17 16.05 29.12
CA ALA A 578 -9.06 16.30 30.56
C ALA A 578 -9.10 15.01 31.42
N THR A 579 -9.18 13.84 30.79
CA THR A 579 -9.69 12.56 31.32
C THR A 579 -8.94 11.37 30.64
N PRO A 580 -9.16 10.08 31.01
CA PRO A 580 -8.15 9.04 30.72
C PRO A 580 -7.93 8.80 29.23
N LEU A 581 -6.68 8.48 28.90
CA LEU A 581 -6.18 8.30 27.54
C LEU A 581 -6.86 7.10 26.88
N SER A 582 -7.46 7.32 25.72
CA SER A 582 -8.00 6.27 24.84
C SER A 582 -7.52 6.49 23.41
N LEU A 583 -7.34 5.39 22.68
CA LEU A 583 -7.09 5.36 21.25
C LEU A 583 -8.13 6.15 20.45
N THR A 584 -9.38 6.25 20.93
CA THR A 584 -10.46 7.01 20.28
C THR A 584 -10.18 8.53 20.23
N ALA A 585 -9.26 9.03 21.07
CA ALA A 585 -8.86 10.44 21.09
C ALA A 585 -7.68 10.76 20.16
N LEU A 586 -7.06 9.75 19.54
CA LEU A 586 -5.93 9.94 18.62
C LEU A 586 -6.42 10.21 17.19
N SER A 587 -5.73 11.12 16.50
CA SER A 587 -5.98 11.37 15.08
C SER A 587 -5.24 10.34 14.20
N PRO A 588 -5.79 9.98 13.03
CA PRO A 588 -5.07 9.21 12.01
C PRO A 588 -3.81 9.93 11.51
N LEU A 589 -2.83 9.18 10.99
CA LEU A 589 -1.58 9.68 10.42
C LEU A 589 -1.82 10.62 9.23
N MET A 590 -2.86 10.32 8.44
CA MET A 590 -3.32 11.11 7.31
C MET A 590 -4.64 11.81 7.64
N ARG A 591 -4.58 13.12 7.92
CA ARG A 591 -5.78 13.92 8.13
C ARG A 591 -6.17 14.65 6.84
N LEU A 592 -7.33 14.37 6.25
CA LEU A 592 -7.68 14.94 4.93
C LEU A 592 -8.12 16.42 4.97
N GLU A 593 -8.36 17.03 6.15
CA GLU A 593 -8.76 18.44 6.27
C GLU A 593 -8.15 19.16 7.49
N PRO A 594 -8.02 20.51 7.44
CA PRO A 594 -7.73 21.34 8.59
C PRO A 594 -8.86 21.28 9.61
N VAL A 595 -8.55 21.05 10.88
CA VAL A 595 -9.49 21.39 11.95
C VAL A 595 -9.61 22.90 11.96
N LYS A 596 -10.81 23.41 11.69
CA LYS A 596 -11.21 24.71 12.21
C LYS A 596 -11.23 24.55 13.73
N HIS A 597 -10.13 24.85 14.41
CA HIS A 597 -10.18 24.96 15.86
C HIS A 597 -11.32 25.92 16.16
N SER A 598 -12.33 25.47 16.89
CA SER A 598 -13.32 26.39 17.42
C SER A 598 -12.52 27.40 18.26
N ARG A 599 -12.78 28.69 18.06
CA ARG A 599 -12.14 29.80 18.78
C ARG A 599 -12.19 29.65 20.31
N GLU A 600 -12.99 28.73 20.83
CA GLU A 600 -13.14 28.39 22.24
C GLU A 600 -12.14 27.33 22.73
N ALA A 601 -11.70 26.37 21.90
CA ALA A 601 -10.76 25.31 22.32
C ALA A 601 -9.32 25.83 22.55
N ALA A 602 -8.89 26.83 21.78
CA ALA A 602 -7.58 27.47 21.96
C ALA A 602 -7.49 28.32 23.24
N ARG A 603 -8.64 28.74 23.80
CA ARG A 603 -8.70 29.48 25.07
C ARG A 603 -8.68 28.58 26.30
N THR A 604 -8.93 27.26 26.15
CA THR A 604 -9.22 26.35 27.26
C THR A 604 -8.15 25.28 27.54
N LEU A 605 -7.03 25.24 26.81
CA LEU A 605 -5.89 24.41 27.21
C LEU A 605 -5.22 25.01 28.45
N SER A 606 -5.75 24.62 29.61
CA SER A 606 -5.18 24.91 30.93
C SER A 606 -3.72 24.45 30.97
N PRO A 607 -2.82 25.15 31.69
CA PRO A 607 -1.48 24.65 32.02
C PRO A 607 -1.47 23.20 32.57
N PHE A 608 -2.60 22.75 33.16
CA PHE A 608 -2.81 21.38 33.57
C PHE A 608 -2.80 20.37 32.40
N ALA A 609 -3.39 20.69 31.25
CA ALA A 609 -3.43 19.79 30.09
C ALA A 609 -2.02 19.53 29.54
N TYR A 610 -1.19 20.58 29.43
CA TYR A 610 0.21 20.45 29.01
C TYR A 610 1.08 19.68 30.02
N SER A 611 0.70 19.68 31.30
CA SER A 611 1.45 18.96 32.34
C SER A 611 1.44 17.43 32.15
N ARG A 612 0.39 16.89 31.49
CA ARG A 612 0.23 15.46 31.16
C ARG A 612 0.53 15.13 29.69
N LEU A 613 0.81 16.13 28.85
CA LEU A 613 1.09 15.90 27.42
C LEU A 613 2.26 14.94 27.20
N THR A 614 3.31 15.00 28.04
CA THR A 614 4.44 14.08 27.94
C THR A 614 4.04 12.62 28.19
N GLU A 615 3.02 12.37 29.02
CA GLU A 615 2.47 11.03 29.21
C GLU A 615 1.78 10.57 27.91
N VAL A 616 0.88 11.38 27.35
CA VAL A 616 0.21 11.07 26.08
C VAL A 616 1.21 10.75 24.96
N LEU A 617 2.25 11.58 24.83
CA LEU A 617 3.29 11.39 23.82
C LEU A 617 4.13 10.13 24.06
N ALA A 618 4.30 9.69 25.30
CA ALA A 618 4.96 8.41 25.60
C ALA A 618 4.06 7.21 25.25
N TRP A 619 2.76 7.30 25.53
CA TRP A 619 1.79 6.22 25.22
C TRP A 619 1.59 6.01 23.72
N THR A 620 1.76 7.06 22.91
CA THR A 620 1.74 6.92 21.44
C THR A 620 2.97 6.22 20.86
N ASP A 621 3.99 5.91 21.68
CA ASP A 621 5.15 5.12 21.29
C ASP A 621 5.03 3.64 21.68
N HIS A 622 4.28 3.31 22.75
CA HIS A 622 4.26 1.96 23.34
C HIS A 622 2.83 1.47 23.64
N PRO A 623 2.52 0.19 23.37
CA PRO A 623 3.38 -0.85 22.82
C PRO A 623 3.62 -0.74 21.31
N ARG A 624 2.87 0.15 20.63
CA ARG A 624 3.00 0.41 19.19
C ARG A 624 3.28 1.91 19.01
N ARG A 625 4.14 2.24 18.05
CA ARG A 625 4.33 3.62 17.62
C ARG A 625 3.19 3.99 16.69
N LEU A 626 2.25 4.78 17.21
CA LEU A 626 1.03 5.18 16.50
C LEU A 626 1.13 6.58 15.89
N SER A 627 2.10 7.39 16.34
CA SER A 627 2.25 8.77 15.88
C SER A 627 3.71 9.21 15.98
N PRO A 628 4.19 10.14 15.11
CA PRO A 628 5.38 10.92 15.42
C PRO A 628 5.28 11.60 16.80
N LEU A 629 6.38 12.13 17.31
CA LEU A 629 6.36 13.01 18.48
C LEU A 629 5.85 14.37 17.99
N MET A 630 4.52 14.53 18.00
CA MET A 630 3.84 15.73 17.52
C MET A 630 3.49 16.67 18.67
N ILE A 631 3.95 17.92 18.60
CA ILE A 631 3.58 18.97 19.56
C ILE A 631 2.86 20.07 18.79
N SER A 632 1.54 20.12 18.93
CA SER A 632 0.69 21.18 18.37
C SER A 632 0.14 22.05 19.50
N HIS A 633 0.26 23.37 19.39
CA HIS A 633 -0.37 24.29 20.33
C HIS A 633 -0.66 25.67 19.72
N PRO A 634 -1.71 26.38 20.19
CA PRO A 634 -1.89 27.78 19.82
C PRO A 634 -0.80 28.65 20.45
N VAL A 635 -0.45 29.74 19.77
CA VAL A 635 0.47 30.75 20.32
C VAL A 635 -0.10 31.38 21.60
N GLY A 636 -1.42 31.42 21.75
CA GLY A 636 -2.13 31.85 22.95
C GLY A 636 -1.73 31.09 24.23
N ALA A 637 -1.17 29.88 24.14
CA ALA A 637 -0.61 29.17 25.29
C ALA A 637 0.58 29.91 25.94
N CYS A 638 1.22 30.84 25.22
CA CYS A 638 2.27 31.71 25.73
C CYS A 638 1.76 33.01 26.38
N THR A 639 0.44 33.18 26.54
CA THR A 639 -0.13 34.40 27.14
C THR A 639 0.25 34.57 28.61
N THR A 640 0.42 33.47 29.35
CA THR A 640 0.71 33.50 30.80
C THR A 640 2.07 32.86 31.14
N PRO A 641 2.73 33.25 32.26
CA PRO A 641 3.95 32.59 32.72
C PRO A 641 3.77 31.09 32.99
N ALA A 642 2.57 30.67 33.42
CA ALA A 642 2.28 29.27 33.68
C ALA A 642 2.27 28.44 32.38
N GLY A 643 1.65 28.97 31.32
CA GLY A 643 1.64 28.33 30.00
C GLY A 643 3.04 28.21 29.40
N VAL A 644 3.86 29.27 29.46
CA VAL A 644 5.26 29.23 29.00
C VAL A 644 6.08 28.18 29.75
N ARG A 645 5.93 28.09 31.09
CA ARG A 645 6.64 27.07 31.88
C ARG A 645 6.18 25.64 31.53
N ALA A 646 4.89 25.44 31.30
CA ALA A 646 4.36 24.14 30.92
C ALA A 646 4.89 23.70 29.54
N LEU A 647 4.87 24.60 28.55
CA LEU A 647 5.44 24.34 27.23
C LEU A 647 6.96 24.12 27.28
N ALA A 648 7.69 24.90 28.07
CA ALA A 648 9.13 24.72 28.25
C ALA A 648 9.47 23.33 28.81
N LYS A 649 8.63 22.79 29.72
CA LYS A 649 8.78 21.41 30.22
C LYS A 649 8.58 20.40 29.10
N VAL A 650 7.55 20.55 28.27
CA VAL A 650 7.28 19.67 27.12
C VAL A 650 8.42 19.72 26.10
N TYR A 651 8.89 20.92 25.73
CA TYR A 651 9.98 21.10 24.77
C TYR A 651 11.29 20.52 25.30
N SER A 652 11.61 20.76 26.58
CA SER A 652 12.79 20.15 27.22
C SER A 652 12.73 18.63 27.21
N TRP A 653 11.55 18.07 27.52
CA TRP A 653 11.33 16.63 27.47
C TRP A 653 11.50 16.07 26.05
N ALA A 654 10.97 16.75 25.03
CA ALA A 654 11.07 16.37 23.63
C ALA A 654 12.52 16.43 23.12
N GLN A 655 13.30 17.46 23.51
CA GLN A 655 14.73 17.57 23.19
C GLN A 655 15.56 16.43 23.77
N ALA A 656 15.15 15.87 24.91
CA ALA A 656 15.82 14.73 25.52
C ALA A 656 15.46 13.39 24.83
N GLN A 657 14.47 13.35 23.94
CA GLN A 657 14.08 12.14 23.24
C GLN A 657 14.96 11.88 22.01
N PRO A 658 15.22 10.60 21.66
CA PRO A 658 15.92 10.23 20.44
C PRO A 658 15.07 10.48 19.19
N THR A 659 15.11 11.71 18.69
CA THR A 659 14.23 12.17 17.60
C THR A 659 14.98 12.61 16.35
N LEU A 660 14.26 12.63 15.23
CA LEU A 660 14.63 13.29 13.98
C LEU A 660 13.67 14.48 13.78
N PRO A 661 14.12 15.72 14.09
CA PRO A 661 13.25 16.89 14.01
C PRO A 661 13.04 17.37 12.57
N LEU A 662 11.80 17.68 12.22
CA LEU A 662 11.39 18.14 10.89
C LEU A 662 10.51 19.38 10.98
N TRP A 663 10.44 20.13 9.88
CA TRP A 663 9.31 21.02 9.63
C TRP A 663 8.06 20.21 9.30
N ARG A 664 6.90 20.84 9.50
CA ARG A 664 5.61 20.21 9.26
C ARG A 664 5.41 19.85 7.78
N CYS A 665 5.79 20.72 6.85
CA CYS A 665 5.73 20.44 5.41
C CYS A 665 6.57 19.20 5.01
N GLU A 666 7.74 19.01 5.61
CA GLU A 666 8.57 17.83 5.38
C GLU A 666 7.92 16.55 5.89
N TYR A 667 7.17 16.63 6.99
CA TYR A 667 6.35 15.52 7.47
C TYR A 667 5.18 15.23 6.51
N GLU A 668 4.51 16.26 6.00
CA GLU A 668 3.40 16.11 5.06
C GLU A 668 3.83 15.39 3.76
N ASP A 669 5.06 15.63 3.28
CA ASP A 669 5.63 14.91 2.13
C ASP A 669 5.83 13.40 2.42
N ARG A 670 6.21 13.05 3.65
CA ARG A 670 6.34 11.65 4.10
C ARG A 670 5.00 10.97 4.25
N ALA A 671 4.02 11.69 4.79
CA ALA A 671 2.65 11.23 4.93
C ALA A 671 2.02 10.95 3.53
N ARG A 672 2.26 11.85 2.56
CA ARG A 672 1.89 11.62 1.15
C ARG A 672 2.58 10.38 0.57
N GLY A 673 3.88 10.22 0.84
CA GLY A 673 4.65 9.03 0.46
C GLY A 673 4.08 7.73 1.04
N PHE A 674 3.63 7.75 2.30
CA PHE A 674 2.96 6.61 2.93
C PHE A 674 1.68 6.22 2.17
N ALA A 675 0.87 7.20 1.76
CA ALA A 675 -0.37 6.96 1.04
C ALA A 675 -0.16 6.46 -0.40
N GLN A 676 0.94 6.86 -1.03
CA GLN A 676 1.25 6.51 -2.43
C GLN A 676 2.03 5.22 -2.58
N ALA A 677 2.75 4.78 -1.54
CA ALA A 677 3.67 3.67 -1.68
C ALA A 677 2.95 2.34 -1.99
N THR A 678 3.52 1.59 -2.93
CA THR A 678 3.01 0.30 -3.39
C THR A 678 4.05 -0.79 -3.14
N LEU A 679 3.56 -2.00 -2.90
CA LEU A 679 4.38 -3.18 -2.60
C LEU A 679 4.16 -4.23 -3.68
N ALA A 680 5.23 -4.91 -4.05
CA ALA A 680 5.17 -6.19 -4.74
C ALA A 680 6.16 -7.16 -4.11
N ARG A 681 5.91 -8.45 -4.28
CA ARG A 681 6.74 -9.53 -3.80
C ARG A 681 6.98 -10.53 -4.91
N THR A 682 8.22 -10.97 -5.08
CA THR A 682 8.57 -12.03 -6.02
C THR A 682 8.48 -13.40 -5.36
N PHE A 683 8.46 -14.48 -6.17
CA PHE A 683 8.39 -15.85 -5.65
C PHE A 683 9.60 -16.28 -4.81
N ASP A 684 10.78 -15.69 -5.03
CA ASP A 684 11.96 -15.89 -4.19
C ASP A 684 11.90 -15.13 -2.84
N GLY A 685 10.84 -14.35 -2.62
CA GLY A 685 10.61 -13.60 -1.40
C GLY A 685 11.17 -12.17 -1.39
N THR A 686 11.78 -11.70 -2.49
CA THR A 686 12.25 -10.30 -2.62
C THR A 686 11.06 -9.33 -2.58
N TRP A 687 11.19 -8.29 -1.78
CA TRP A 687 10.22 -7.19 -1.73
C TRP A 687 10.64 -6.07 -2.67
N GLN A 688 9.68 -5.54 -3.44
CA GLN A 688 9.83 -4.34 -4.26
C GLN A 688 8.86 -3.26 -3.78
N ILE A 689 9.40 -2.07 -3.50
CA ILE A 689 8.66 -0.94 -2.97
C ILE A 689 8.86 0.25 -3.89
N ARG A 690 7.77 0.88 -4.28
CA ARG A 690 7.76 2.07 -5.13
C ARG A 690 6.85 3.14 -4.54
N GLY A 691 6.91 4.35 -5.09
CA GLY A 691 6.00 5.43 -4.73
C GLY A 691 6.20 6.02 -3.34
N LEU A 692 7.37 5.85 -2.72
CA LEU A 692 7.63 6.36 -1.36
C LEU A 692 7.76 7.88 -1.30
N GLY A 693 8.00 8.58 -2.42
CA GLY A 693 8.17 10.04 -2.41
C GLY A 693 9.30 10.47 -1.48
N ALA A 694 8.98 11.20 -0.40
CA ALA A 694 9.93 11.59 0.65
C ALA A 694 10.04 10.58 1.83
N LEU A 695 9.17 9.56 1.88
CA LEU A 695 9.20 8.53 2.91
C LEU A 695 10.45 7.65 2.76
N ARG A 696 11.15 7.37 3.86
CA ARG A 696 12.41 6.60 3.86
C ARG A 696 12.43 5.45 4.85
N THR A 697 11.26 4.95 5.26
CA THR A 697 11.17 3.91 6.30
C THR A 697 10.10 2.88 6.02
N LEU A 698 10.47 1.62 6.26
CA LEU A 698 9.55 0.49 6.36
C LEU A 698 9.68 -0.14 7.75
N ARG A 699 8.56 -0.58 8.33
CA ARG A 699 8.49 -1.30 9.59
C ARG A 699 8.20 -2.77 9.31
N LEU A 700 9.05 -3.64 9.84
CA LEU A 700 8.94 -5.09 9.74
C LEU A 700 8.70 -5.69 11.14
N PRO A 701 8.03 -6.85 11.22
CA PRO A 701 8.14 -7.71 12.40
C PRO A 701 9.59 -8.11 12.65
N THR A 702 10.05 -8.07 13.91
CA THR A 702 11.44 -8.41 14.26
C THR A 702 11.80 -9.88 14.00
N GLY A 703 10.80 -10.77 13.98
CA GLY A 703 10.97 -12.21 13.70
C GLY A 703 11.15 -12.58 12.22
N TRP A 704 11.17 -11.62 11.31
CA TRP A 704 11.26 -11.86 9.85
C TRP A 704 12.69 -12.00 9.31
N GLY A 705 13.72 -11.85 10.14
CA GLY A 705 15.11 -11.74 9.68
C GLY A 705 15.47 -10.32 9.22
N GLU A 706 16.75 -10.10 8.94
CA GLU A 706 17.37 -8.81 8.64
C GLU A 706 17.40 -8.54 7.13
N PRO A 707 17.29 -7.27 6.68
CA PRO A 707 17.59 -6.94 5.29
C PRO A 707 19.03 -7.31 4.95
N ALA A 708 19.21 -8.19 3.96
CA ALA A 708 20.53 -8.53 3.42
C ALA A 708 21.04 -7.38 2.54
N LEU A 709 21.78 -6.44 3.13
CA LEU A 709 22.22 -5.20 2.51
C LEU A 709 22.98 -5.41 1.19
N GLU A 710 23.76 -6.49 1.11
CA GLU A 710 24.59 -6.85 -0.04
C GLU A 710 23.77 -7.32 -1.24
N ARG A 711 22.55 -7.81 -0.99
CA ARG A 711 21.58 -8.25 -1.99
C ARG A 711 20.39 -7.29 -2.14
N SER A 712 20.44 -6.15 -1.45
CA SER A 712 19.35 -5.18 -1.43
C SER A 712 19.78 -3.87 -2.10
N GLN A 713 18.83 -3.20 -2.73
CA GLN A 713 19.00 -1.90 -3.37
C GLN A 713 18.15 -0.86 -2.66
N GLY A 714 18.72 0.32 -2.41
CA GLY A 714 18.02 1.42 -1.75
C GLY A 714 17.83 1.24 -0.24
N VAL A 715 18.57 0.33 0.41
CA VAL A 715 18.53 0.11 1.86
C VAL A 715 19.85 0.58 2.49
N ALA A 716 19.78 1.44 3.50
CA ALA A 716 20.95 1.96 4.23
C ALA A 716 21.21 1.23 5.55
N GLY A 717 20.18 0.61 6.13
CA GLY A 717 20.28 -0.11 7.39
C GLY A 717 18.94 -0.32 8.06
N PHE A 718 18.94 -0.56 9.36
CA PHE A 718 17.70 -0.74 10.14
C PHE A 718 17.93 -0.47 11.63
N ALA A 719 16.85 -0.30 12.39
CA ALA A 719 16.89 -0.22 13.85
C ALA A 719 15.85 -1.14 14.45
N ASP A 720 16.26 -1.95 15.43
CA ASP A 720 15.32 -2.76 16.20
C ASP A 720 14.85 -1.98 17.42
N THR A 721 13.54 -1.91 17.59
CA THR A 721 12.90 -1.32 18.76
C THR A 721 11.79 -2.28 19.25
N PRO A 722 11.24 -2.08 20.47
CA PRO A 722 10.14 -2.91 20.96
C PRO A 722 8.89 -2.90 20.06
N GLN A 723 8.72 -1.86 19.24
CA GLN A 723 7.59 -1.70 18.33
C GLN A 723 7.78 -2.39 16.97
N GLY A 724 9.00 -2.81 16.62
CA GLY A 724 9.33 -3.43 15.33
C GLY A 724 10.74 -3.12 14.85
N ARG A 725 11.09 -3.67 13.68
CA ARG A 725 12.32 -3.40 12.95
C ARG A 725 12.07 -2.29 11.92
N TYR A 726 12.73 -1.14 12.07
CA TYR A 726 12.59 0.01 11.18
C TYR A 726 13.74 0.03 10.17
N VAL A 727 13.45 -0.40 8.96
CA VAL A 727 14.39 -0.41 7.82
C VAL A 727 14.51 1.01 7.27
N SER A 728 15.75 1.51 7.21
CA SER A 728 16.08 2.84 6.70
C SER A 728 16.43 2.74 5.22
N LEU A 729 15.73 3.52 4.40
CA LEU A 729 15.86 3.52 2.94
C LEU A 729 16.68 4.73 2.48
N ALA A 730 17.43 4.54 1.40
CA ALA A 730 18.27 5.55 0.77
C ALA A 730 17.61 6.20 -0.46
N ALA A 731 16.51 5.63 -0.95
CA ALA A 731 15.86 6.00 -2.20
C ALA A 731 14.33 5.99 -2.08
N PRO A 732 13.60 6.66 -3.00
CA PRO A 732 12.12 6.62 -3.05
C PRO A 732 11.56 5.28 -3.58
N GLU A 733 12.44 4.35 -3.93
CA GLU A 733 12.14 2.98 -4.31
C GLU A 733 13.19 2.08 -3.67
N ALA A 734 12.80 0.84 -3.35
CA ALA A 734 13.72 -0.13 -2.75
C ALA A 734 13.39 -1.54 -3.23
N GLN A 735 14.43 -2.37 -3.34
CA GLN A 735 14.31 -3.81 -3.51
C GLN A 735 15.12 -4.49 -2.42
N PHE A 736 14.53 -5.36 -1.61
CA PHE A 736 15.28 -6.00 -0.53
C PHE A 736 14.87 -7.43 -0.28
N VAL A 737 15.86 -8.21 0.19
CA VAL A 737 15.71 -9.60 0.57
C VAL A 737 15.98 -9.73 2.06
N LEU A 738 15.22 -10.59 2.74
CA LEU A 738 15.43 -10.87 4.15
C LEU A 738 16.35 -12.09 4.34
N SER A 739 17.15 -12.06 5.39
CA SER A 739 18.13 -13.07 5.73
C SER A 739 18.18 -13.28 7.24
N GLU A 740 18.31 -14.53 7.69
CA GLU A 740 18.60 -14.84 9.09
C GLU A 740 20.08 -14.58 9.43
N THR A 741 20.95 -14.55 8.41
CA THR A 741 22.36 -14.23 8.57
C THR A 741 22.55 -12.71 8.54
N PRO A 742 23.18 -12.10 9.56
CA PRO A 742 23.47 -10.67 9.58
C PRO A 742 24.35 -10.24 8.40
N SER A 743 24.07 -9.06 7.86
CA SER A 743 24.91 -8.45 6.82
C SER A 743 26.32 -8.14 7.34
N ALA A 744 27.31 -8.30 6.48
CA ALA A 744 28.70 -7.96 6.73
C ALA A 744 28.96 -6.48 6.39
N GLY A 745 29.72 -5.80 7.25
CA GLY A 745 30.18 -4.44 7.02
C GLY A 745 29.28 -3.35 7.61
N PRO A 746 29.53 -2.07 7.25
CA PRO A 746 28.88 -0.93 7.86
C PRO A 746 27.37 -0.91 7.63
N ARG A 747 26.60 -0.55 8.65
CA ARG A 747 25.14 -0.45 8.57
C ARG A 747 24.65 0.76 9.34
N LEU A 748 23.72 1.53 8.77
CA LEU A 748 23.04 2.60 9.51
C LEU A 748 22.18 1.99 10.63
N VAL A 749 22.44 2.41 11.86
CA VAL A 749 21.62 2.09 13.04
C VAL A 749 20.64 3.22 13.30
N TRP A 750 21.14 4.47 13.32
CA TRP A 750 20.27 5.63 13.39
C TRP A 750 20.94 6.91 12.89
N ALA A 751 20.14 7.90 12.48
CA ALA A 751 20.56 9.28 12.26
C ALA A 751 19.47 10.25 12.76
N ASN A 752 19.85 11.44 13.22
CA ASN A 752 18.91 12.50 13.63
C ASN A 752 18.55 13.47 12.47
N ALA A 753 18.85 13.10 11.23
CA ALA A 753 18.63 13.92 10.05
C ALA A 753 18.19 13.06 8.86
N PRO A 754 17.42 13.65 7.91
CA PRO A 754 17.07 13.01 6.65
C PRO A 754 18.29 12.55 5.84
N LEU A 755 18.19 11.34 5.28
CA LEU A 755 19.21 10.73 4.42
C LEU A 755 18.95 11.11 2.97
N LEU A 756 19.86 11.89 2.38
CA LEU A 756 19.77 12.38 1.01
C LEU A 756 20.53 11.51 0.01
N ASP A 757 21.69 10.98 0.41
CA ASP A 757 22.49 10.06 -0.39
C ASP A 757 23.17 9.04 0.52
N TRP A 758 23.26 7.81 0.04
CA TRP A 758 23.93 6.70 0.70
C TRP A 758 24.51 5.76 -0.35
N LYS A 759 25.82 5.57 -0.29
CA LYS A 759 26.54 4.61 -1.13
C LYS A 759 27.45 3.78 -0.25
N GLN A 760 27.42 2.48 -0.46
CA GLN A 760 28.21 1.54 0.30
C GLN A 760 28.90 0.56 -0.62
N GLU A 761 30.22 0.46 -0.47
CA GLU A 761 31.07 -0.50 -1.17
C GLU A 761 31.99 -1.16 -0.15
N ALA A 762 31.74 -2.45 0.15
CA ALA A 762 32.45 -3.20 1.18
C ALA A 762 32.46 -2.47 2.54
N SER A 763 33.62 -2.00 3.01
CA SER A 763 33.80 -1.28 4.28
C SER A 763 33.71 0.24 4.15
N THR A 764 33.53 0.76 2.93
CA THR A 764 33.44 2.20 2.68
C THR A 764 31.98 2.64 2.59
N VAL A 765 31.68 3.79 3.21
CA VAL A 765 30.37 4.42 3.19
C VAL A 765 30.53 5.87 2.79
N GLU A 766 29.79 6.30 1.78
CA GLU A 766 29.57 7.70 1.46
C GLU A 766 28.15 8.08 1.88
N VAL A 767 28.02 9.17 2.63
CA VAL A 767 26.75 9.62 3.19
C VAL A 767 26.56 11.11 2.97
N HIS A 768 25.33 11.50 2.69
CA HIS A 768 24.88 12.88 2.75
C HIS A 768 23.58 12.95 3.57
N LEU A 769 23.70 13.49 4.76
CA LEU A 769 22.61 13.80 5.69
C LEU A 769 22.48 15.31 5.82
N ARG A 770 21.24 15.80 5.80
CA ARG A 770 20.91 17.20 6.04
C ARG A 770 19.65 17.30 6.88
N GLY A 771 19.77 17.92 8.05
CA GLY A 771 18.65 18.25 8.92
C GLY A 771 18.71 19.70 9.37
N HIS A 772 18.10 19.96 10.53
CA HIS A 772 17.99 21.31 11.10
C HIS A 772 18.82 21.52 12.37
N LEU A 773 19.40 20.45 12.90
CA LEU A 773 20.30 20.43 14.06
C LEU A 773 21.64 19.81 13.64
N PRO A 774 22.74 20.04 14.39
CA PRO A 774 24.00 19.34 14.17
C PRO A 774 23.79 17.83 14.01
N VAL A 775 24.30 17.28 12.91
CA VAL A 775 24.02 15.89 12.53
C VAL A 775 24.75 14.93 13.46
N ALA A 776 24.03 13.92 13.93
CA ALA A 776 24.57 12.78 14.61
C ALA A 776 24.05 11.50 13.95
N LEU A 777 24.95 10.54 13.75
CA LEU A 777 24.58 9.22 13.26
C LEU A 777 25.37 8.12 13.97
N ALA A 778 24.90 6.90 13.79
CA ALA A 778 25.52 5.72 14.36
C ALA A 778 25.52 4.56 13.37
N LEU A 779 26.68 3.93 13.24
CA LEU A 779 26.91 2.79 12.37
C LEU A 779 27.34 1.57 13.18
N THR A 780 26.88 0.38 12.81
CA THR A 780 27.50 -0.88 13.26
C THR A 780 28.37 -1.45 12.15
N GLY A 781 29.19 -2.48 12.44
CA GLY A 781 30.11 -3.08 11.46
C GLY A 781 31.27 -2.16 11.05
N VAL A 782 31.58 -1.15 11.88
CA VAL A 782 32.66 -0.17 11.66
C VAL A 782 33.74 -0.38 12.71
N ALA A 783 35.01 -0.48 12.28
CA ALA A 783 36.15 -0.69 13.16
C ALA A 783 36.45 0.54 14.05
N GLN A 784 37.22 0.32 15.13
CA GLN A 784 37.71 1.42 15.96
C GLN A 784 38.68 2.30 15.16
N GLY A 785 38.63 3.63 15.37
CA GLY A 785 39.53 4.57 14.70
C GLY A 785 39.05 5.09 13.34
N CYS A 786 37.91 4.60 12.84
CA CYS A 786 37.29 5.14 11.64
C CYS A 786 36.79 6.58 11.84
N ARG A 787 36.82 7.37 10.77
CA ARG A 787 36.43 8.77 10.73
C ARG A 787 35.73 9.11 9.43
N PHE A 788 34.77 10.04 9.48
CA PHE A 788 34.24 10.65 8.26
C PHE A 788 35.14 11.79 7.80
N THR A 789 35.36 11.88 6.50
CA THR A 789 36.12 12.97 5.84
C THR A 789 35.25 13.60 4.76
N GLY A 790 35.21 14.93 4.70
CA GLY A 790 34.40 15.65 3.71
C GLY A 790 34.63 17.16 3.76
N ALA A 791 33.77 17.92 3.07
CA ALA A 791 33.86 19.37 2.99
C ALA A 791 33.77 20.09 4.36
N THR A 792 33.11 19.45 5.32
CA THR A 792 32.93 19.94 6.69
C THR A 792 34.10 19.58 7.62
N GLY A 793 35.14 18.91 7.10
CA GLY A 793 36.33 18.49 7.83
C GLY A 793 36.34 17.00 8.16
N THR A 794 37.04 16.65 9.24
CA THR A 794 37.18 15.27 9.71
C THR A 794 36.40 15.06 11.01
N VAL A 795 35.54 14.05 11.05
CA VAL A 795 34.71 13.71 12.23
C VAL A 795 35.10 12.32 12.74
N PRO A 796 35.69 12.21 13.94
CA PRO A 796 36.09 10.93 14.50
C PRO A 796 34.88 10.11 14.97
N GLY A 797 34.96 8.79 14.80
CA GLY A 797 33.99 7.86 15.36
C GLY A 797 34.31 7.50 16.80
N VAL A 798 33.27 7.42 17.64
CA VAL A 798 33.36 6.94 19.03
C VAL A 798 32.64 5.61 19.13
N LEU A 799 33.39 4.51 19.30
CA LEU A 799 32.84 3.17 19.47
C LEU A 799 32.31 2.99 20.90
N ALA A 800 31.03 2.66 21.03
CA ALA A 800 30.38 2.30 22.29
C ALA A 800 29.29 1.25 22.02
N ASP A 801 29.26 0.20 22.83
CA ASP A 801 28.25 -0.88 22.76
C ASP A 801 28.12 -1.52 21.36
N GLY A 802 29.25 -1.73 20.66
CA GLY A 802 29.27 -2.32 19.32
C GLY A 802 28.76 -1.39 18.20
N VAL A 803 28.59 -0.10 18.50
CA VAL A 803 28.11 0.92 17.56
C VAL A 803 29.07 2.12 17.58
N THR A 804 29.49 2.56 16.40
CA THR A 804 30.35 3.74 16.24
C THR A 804 29.48 4.97 15.98
N ARG A 805 29.56 5.96 16.87
CA ARG A 805 28.80 7.21 16.80
C ARG A 805 29.65 8.34 16.23
N PHE A 806 29.04 9.17 15.39
CA PHE A 806 29.68 10.33 14.77
C PHE A 806 28.83 11.57 15.04
N HIS A 807 29.48 12.67 15.40
CA HIS A 807 28.84 13.95 15.71
C HIS A 807 29.46 15.05 14.84
N PHE A 808 28.69 15.54 13.88
CA PHE A 808 29.07 16.64 13.00
C PHE A 808 28.72 17.97 13.68
N PRO A 809 29.56 19.01 13.52
CA PRO A 809 29.28 20.32 14.08
C PRO A 809 28.19 21.08 13.30
N THR A 810 27.84 20.63 12.11
CA THR A 810 26.91 21.27 11.16
C THR A 810 25.64 20.45 10.97
N ALA A 811 24.56 21.12 10.57
CA ALA A 811 23.29 20.47 10.25
C ALA A 811 23.27 19.79 8.86
N ASP A 812 24.32 20.01 8.07
CA ASP A 812 24.57 19.37 6.80
C ASP A 812 25.97 18.74 6.83
N THR A 813 26.04 17.46 6.50
CA THR A 813 27.30 16.71 6.42
C THR A 813 28.06 16.98 5.12
N GLY A 814 27.37 17.46 4.08
CA GLY A 814 27.83 17.36 2.69
C GLY A 814 27.97 15.89 2.27
N HIS A 815 28.68 15.63 1.18
CA HIS A 815 29.11 14.26 0.88
C HIS A 815 30.33 13.93 1.76
N ALA A 816 30.12 13.08 2.77
CA ALA A 816 31.15 12.64 3.70
C ALA A 816 31.47 11.16 3.48
N ARG A 817 32.76 10.81 3.46
CA ARG A 817 33.24 9.44 3.25
C ARG A 817 33.87 8.87 4.50
N LEU A 818 33.45 7.67 4.89
CA LEU A 818 34.00 6.90 5.98
C LEU A 818 35.37 6.33 5.58
N VAL A 819 36.40 6.62 6.37
CA VAL A 819 37.76 6.12 6.21
C VAL A 819 38.19 5.45 7.52
N CYS A 820 38.64 4.20 7.40
CA CYS A 820 39.14 3.38 8.51
C CYS A 820 40.65 3.17 8.33
N PHE A 821 41.40 3.20 9.44
CA PHE A 821 42.85 3.08 9.46
C PHE A 821 43.29 1.90 10.30
#